data_AF-A0A2E5SQ53-F1
#
_entry.id   AF-A0A2E5SQ53-F1
#
_cell.length_a   1.000
_cell.length_b   1.000
_cell.length_c   1.000
_cell.angle_alpha   90.00
_cell.angle_beta   90.00
_cell.angle_gamma   90.00
#
_symmetry.space_group_name_H-M   'P 1'
#
loop_
_entity.id
_entity.type
_entity.pdbx_description
1 polymer ?
#
loop_
_entity_poly.entity_id
_entity_poly.type
_entity_poly.pdbx_seq_one_letter_code
_entity_poly.pdbx_strand_id
1 'polypeptide(L)'
;MSDATTSFTLTLDDVEVQAYPGETLWQVAKRAGETIPHLCFKDAPGYRADGNCRACMVEVEGERVLAASCIREAVPGMVVRSAGSARAQEARRAVLELLLADQPAQDSSPDRSSHLWETADQLAIDVGDVRQRLPARSERNEPTVHHVEPRSDSLAHARGHDATHSAMNVNLDACITCGLCERACREVQGNDVIGLAHRGAESKVVFDFDDPMGDSTCVACGECVQACPTGALMPATLIDAQGRGDSATADRTVDSVCPYCGVGCQLTYHVKDEPAPAESEIGEQRGRILFVEGKDGPSNQGRLCVKGRFGFDYPSHPARLTRPLIRREGVPKGLDPDFDPANPLTHFREASWEEALDLAANGLTQLKTQHGPSALAGFGSAKCSNEEAWLFQKLVRTGFGSNHVDHCTRLCHASSVAALMECLGSGAVTASFMQALQADVVILTGCNPAVNHPVAATYFKQAARNGTKLIIIDPRGQSLDAYAWRSVRFSPGGDVSLFNAMLNVIISEGLFDKNYIDTHTEGFEALAASIAGMTPEVMSPVCGVDPNTIREVARAYAQAENAIIFWGMGISQHVHGTDNARCLISLALTCGHTGRPGTGLHPLRGQNNVQGASDAGLIPMVLPDYQPVGDAQLRAAFEELWNTELDPKPGLTVVEIMDAIKAGTIKGMYILGENPAMSDPDLTHARSALAALEHLVVQDLFATETAQFADVILPAAAWSEKSGTVTNTNRQVQMGRAALAPPGEAKADWWIIQEIARRFGLAWNYNGPEQVFAEMKQGMHSLDHISWSRLEREGSVTYPCQADDAPGDDVVFADAFPRSRGKAKFSPASPLPPDEPVDEAYPTVLTTGRLLEHWHTGAMTRRSRVLDEREPEAAAFLAPSELERLGVASGEDIHIATRRGSITLTARADQTMPEGMVFVPFAFVEAAANLLTNPALDPFGKIPEFKYAACRLTPA
;
A
#
# COMPACT_ATOMS: atom_id res chain seq x y z
N MET A 1 -31.19 14.65 12.22
CA MET A 1 -30.87 13.22 12.07
C MET A 1 -31.75 12.47 13.06
N SER A 2 -32.88 11.94 12.61
CA SER A 2 -33.94 11.34 13.44
C SER A 2 -33.75 9.83 13.59
N ASP A 3 -33.78 9.32 14.83
CA ASP A 3 -34.07 7.93 15.26
C ASP A 3 -33.54 6.74 14.43
N ALA A 4 -32.30 6.79 13.93
CA ALA A 4 -31.67 5.63 13.27
C ALA A 4 -31.32 4.47 14.23
N THR A 5 -31.55 4.61 15.54
CA THR A 5 -31.14 3.63 16.56
C THR A 5 -32.31 2.91 17.24
N THR A 6 -33.56 3.34 17.03
CA THR A 6 -34.72 2.69 17.64
C THR A 6 -35.10 1.45 16.84
N SER A 7 -34.83 0.27 17.39
CA SER A 7 -35.24 -0.99 16.79
C SER A 7 -36.77 -1.15 16.82
N PHE A 8 -37.30 -1.87 15.85
CA PHE A 8 -38.70 -2.32 15.81
C PHE A 8 -38.77 -3.83 15.57
N THR A 9 -39.98 -4.39 15.68
CA THR A 9 -40.21 -5.82 15.45
C THR A 9 -40.97 -6.07 14.16
N LEU A 10 -40.67 -7.20 13.54
CA LEU A 10 -41.42 -7.83 12.46
C LEU A 10 -41.52 -9.34 12.75
N THR A 11 -42.44 -10.04 12.10
CA THR A 11 -42.56 -11.50 12.19
C THR A 11 -41.89 -12.13 10.97
N LEU A 12 -40.90 -13.01 11.19
CA LEU A 12 -40.24 -13.81 10.16
C LEU A 12 -40.47 -15.29 10.45
N ASP A 13 -41.15 -16.01 9.55
CA ASP A 13 -41.47 -17.43 9.69
C ASP A 13 -42.10 -17.77 11.06
N ASP A 14 -43.13 -16.99 11.42
CA ASP A 14 -43.89 -17.08 12.68
C ASP A 14 -43.08 -16.77 13.96
N VAL A 15 -41.85 -16.24 13.82
CA VAL A 15 -40.99 -15.79 14.92
C VAL A 15 -40.87 -14.26 14.92
N GLU A 16 -41.02 -13.63 16.09
CA GLU A 16 -40.76 -12.20 16.24
C GLU A 16 -39.24 -11.93 16.19
N VAL A 17 -38.81 -11.06 15.29
CA VAL A 17 -37.40 -10.70 15.10
C VAL A 17 -37.22 -9.19 15.17
N GLN A 18 -36.05 -8.77 15.65
CA GLN A 18 -35.68 -7.36 15.77
C GLN A 18 -35.07 -6.84 14.47
N ALA A 19 -35.48 -5.66 14.03
CA ALA A 19 -34.95 -4.96 12.86
C ALA A 19 -34.66 -3.48 13.18
N TYR A 20 -33.80 -2.88 12.37
CA TYR A 20 -33.44 -1.47 12.49
C TYR A 20 -33.84 -0.70 11.21
N PRO A 21 -34.16 0.60 11.32
CA PRO A 21 -34.47 1.42 10.14
C PRO A 21 -33.38 1.33 9.07
N GLY A 22 -33.80 1.11 7.81
CA GLY A 22 -32.89 0.98 6.67
C GLY A 22 -32.33 -0.42 6.44
N GLU A 23 -32.57 -1.39 7.33
CA GLU A 23 -32.19 -2.78 7.08
C GLU A 23 -33.09 -3.45 6.06
N THR A 24 -32.48 -4.29 5.23
CA THR A 24 -33.19 -5.15 4.29
C THR A 24 -33.72 -6.41 4.98
N LEU A 25 -34.79 -7.01 4.46
CA LEU A 25 -35.31 -8.29 4.95
C LEU A 25 -34.25 -9.40 4.91
N TRP A 26 -33.31 -9.35 3.96
CA TRP A 26 -32.20 -10.30 3.90
C TRP A 26 -31.25 -10.16 5.10
N GLN A 27 -30.87 -8.93 5.47
CA GLN A 27 -30.01 -8.68 6.63
C GLN A 27 -30.71 -9.08 7.94
N VAL A 28 -32.00 -8.79 8.07
CA VAL A 28 -32.80 -9.21 9.24
C VAL A 28 -32.87 -10.73 9.32
N ALA A 29 -33.16 -11.41 8.21
CA ALA A 29 -33.21 -12.87 8.16
C ALA A 29 -31.88 -13.51 8.52
N LYS A 30 -30.77 -13.03 7.94
CA LYS A 30 -29.42 -13.49 8.27
C LYS A 30 -29.12 -13.36 9.76
N ARG A 31 -29.43 -12.19 10.37
CA ARG A 31 -29.24 -11.97 11.81
C ARG A 31 -30.11 -12.89 12.67
N ALA A 32 -31.31 -13.24 12.20
CA ALA A 32 -32.21 -14.18 12.84
C ALA A 32 -31.82 -15.66 12.64
N GLY A 33 -30.77 -15.95 11.87
CA GLY A 33 -30.29 -17.31 11.58
C GLY A 33 -30.96 -17.98 10.39
N GLU A 34 -31.81 -17.27 9.64
CA GLU A 34 -32.41 -17.76 8.40
C GLU A 34 -31.49 -17.48 7.19
N THR A 35 -31.24 -18.51 6.38
CA THR A 35 -30.37 -18.39 5.20
C THR A 35 -31.22 -18.23 3.94
N ILE A 36 -31.19 -17.03 3.35
CA ILE A 36 -31.88 -16.72 2.10
C ILE A 36 -30.85 -16.71 0.95
N PRO A 37 -31.04 -17.52 -0.11
CA PRO A 37 -30.07 -17.63 -1.21
C PRO A 37 -29.96 -16.32 -2.00
N HIS A 38 -28.78 -16.03 -2.51
CA HIS A 38 -28.48 -14.80 -3.24
C HIS A 38 -27.31 -14.98 -4.20
N LEU A 39 -27.30 -14.27 -5.34
CA LEU A 39 -26.23 -14.38 -6.33
C LEU A 39 -25.78 -13.03 -6.89
N CYS A 40 -26.66 -12.02 -6.93
CA CYS A 40 -26.35 -10.71 -7.51
C CYS A 40 -25.92 -9.66 -6.49
N PHE A 41 -25.59 -10.01 -5.25
CA PHE A 41 -25.00 -9.08 -4.31
C PHE A 41 -24.04 -9.84 -3.39
N LYS A 42 -23.13 -9.13 -2.76
CA LYS A 42 -22.20 -9.66 -1.77
C LYS A 42 -22.44 -8.93 -0.46
N ASP A 43 -22.51 -9.66 0.65
CA ASP A 43 -22.65 -9.05 1.97
C ASP A 43 -21.30 -8.52 2.47
N ALA A 44 -20.87 -7.41 1.88
CA ALA A 44 -19.62 -6.74 2.18
C ALA A 44 -19.74 -5.22 1.91
N PRO A 45 -18.90 -4.38 2.56
CA PRO A 45 -18.98 -2.94 2.39
C PRO A 45 -18.85 -2.49 0.93
N GLY A 46 -19.75 -1.59 0.50
CA GLY A 46 -19.75 -1.01 -0.85
C GLY A 46 -20.46 -1.84 -1.93
N TYR A 47 -20.93 -3.05 -1.62
CA TYR A 47 -21.68 -3.88 -2.57
C TYR A 47 -23.19 -3.63 -2.46
N ARG A 48 -23.72 -2.70 -3.26
CA ARG A 48 -25.17 -2.48 -3.33
C ARG A 48 -25.90 -3.72 -3.87
N ALA A 49 -27.04 -4.05 -3.27
CA ALA A 49 -27.96 -5.04 -3.80
C ALA A 49 -28.92 -4.42 -4.82
N ASP A 50 -29.09 -5.07 -5.98
CA ASP A 50 -30.00 -4.62 -7.05
C ASP A 50 -31.25 -5.52 -7.21
N GLY A 51 -31.31 -6.64 -6.48
CA GLY A 51 -32.40 -7.61 -6.62
C GLY A 51 -32.53 -8.22 -8.02
N ASN A 52 -31.42 -8.24 -8.78
CA ASN A 52 -31.36 -8.70 -10.18
C ASN A 52 -31.54 -10.22 -10.33
N CYS A 53 -30.83 -11.04 -9.54
CA CYS A 53 -30.85 -12.50 -9.69
C CYS A 53 -32.21 -13.15 -9.35
N ARG A 54 -33.06 -12.49 -8.55
CA ARG A 54 -34.30 -13.07 -8.01
C ARG A 54 -34.14 -14.37 -7.22
N ALA A 55 -32.93 -14.72 -6.77
CA ALA A 55 -32.73 -15.89 -5.93
C ALA A 55 -33.25 -15.68 -4.49
N CYS A 56 -33.37 -14.43 -4.02
CA CYS A 56 -33.70 -14.10 -2.63
C CYS A 56 -35.19 -13.79 -2.38
N MET A 57 -36.11 -14.43 -3.09
CA MET A 57 -37.54 -14.09 -3.00
C MET A 57 -38.15 -14.49 -1.66
N VAL A 58 -38.92 -13.60 -1.02
CA VAL A 58 -39.71 -13.87 0.20
C VAL A 58 -41.17 -13.51 -0.03
N GLU A 59 -42.07 -14.13 0.72
CA GLU A 59 -43.49 -13.76 0.75
C GLU A 59 -43.74 -12.77 1.89
N VAL A 60 -44.43 -11.67 1.60
CA VAL A 60 -44.82 -10.66 2.60
C VAL A 60 -46.34 -10.66 2.68
N GLU A 61 -46.90 -10.81 3.89
CA GLU A 61 -48.34 -10.87 4.08
C GLU A 61 -49.01 -9.57 3.60
N GLY A 62 -50.12 -9.71 2.88
CA GLY A 62 -50.83 -8.59 2.25
C GLY A 62 -50.26 -8.18 0.89
N GLU A 63 -49.09 -8.68 0.48
CA GLU A 63 -48.53 -8.41 -0.85
C GLU A 63 -48.89 -9.51 -1.86
N ARG A 64 -49.27 -9.10 -3.07
CA ARG A 64 -49.66 -10.04 -4.14
C ARG A 64 -48.45 -10.78 -4.72
N VAL A 65 -47.31 -10.12 -4.79
CA VAL A 65 -46.09 -10.62 -5.45
C VAL A 65 -45.04 -10.95 -4.40
N LEU A 66 -44.13 -11.88 -4.72
CA LEU A 66 -42.96 -12.10 -3.89
C LEU A 66 -42.03 -10.89 -3.97
N ALA A 67 -41.34 -10.58 -2.88
CA ALA A 67 -40.38 -9.49 -2.79
C ALA A 67 -38.94 -10.03 -2.80
N ALA A 68 -38.02 -9.33 -3.44
CA ALA A 68 -36.59 -9.65 -3.34
C ALA A 68 -36.08 -9.12 -1.99
N SER A 69 -35.72 -10.01 -1.06
CA SER A 69 -35.41 -9.63 0.33
C SER A 69 -34.19 -8.70 0.45
N CYS A 70 -33.26 -8.77 -0.50
CA CYS A 70 -32.03 -7.97 -0.51
C CYS A 70 -32.22 -6.46 -0.81
N ILE A 71 -33.39 -6.05 -1.32
CA ILE A 71 -33.71 -4.64 -1.57
C ILE A 71 -35.02 -4.21 -0.88
N ARG A 72 -35.68 -5.15 -0.19
CA ARG A 72 -36.91 -4.87 0.53
C ARG A 72 -36.55 -4.43 1.94
N GLU A 73 -36.74 -3.16 2.26
CA GLU A 73 -36.56 -2.67 3.63
C GLU A 73 -37.59 -3.27 4.60
N ALA A 74 -37.12 -3.58 5.80
CA ALA A 74 -37.94 -3.98 6.93
C ALA A 74 -38.77 -2.78 7.42
N VAL A 75 -40.03 -3.02 7.79
CA VAL A 75 -40.89 -2.02 8.44
C VAL A 75 -41.59 -2.61 9.67
N PRO A 76 -41.98 -1.79 10.66
CA PRO A 76 -42.67 -2.28 11.86
C PRO A 76 -43.92 -3.10 11.54
N GLY A 77 -44.04 -4.27 12.16
CA GLY A 77 -45.21 -5.14 12.04
C GLY A 77 -45.34 -5.90 10.72
N MET A 78 -44.31 -5.89 9.86
CA MET A 78 -44.29 -6.77 8.68
C MET A 78 -44.39 -8.23 9.09
N VAL A 79 -45.13 -9.03 8.32
CA VAL A 79 -45.13 -10.49 8.44
C VAL A 79 -44.53 -11.07 7.17
N VAL A 80 -43.39 -11.73 7.31
CA VAL A 80 -42.57 -12.26 6.22
C VAL A 80 -42.46 -13.77 6.37
N ARG A 81 -42.69 -14.49 5.27
CA ARG A 81 -42.52 -15.94 5.18
C ARG A 81 -41.40 -16.25 4.19
N SER A 82 -40.31 -16.82 4.68
CA SER A 82 -39.16 -17.28 3.89
C SER A 82 -39.21 -18.80 3.79
N ALA A 83 -38.69 -19.51 4.79
CA ALA A 83 -38.67 -20.97 4.82
C ALA A 83 -40.09 -21.55 5.00
N GLY A 84 -41.00 -20.80 5.63
CA GLY A 84 -42.41 -21.18 5.81
C GLY A 84 -43.29 -21.00 4.57
N SER A 85 -42.78 -20.42 3.46
CA SER A 85 -43.54 -20.22 2.22
C SER A 85 -43.12 -21.20 1.12
N ALA A 86 -43.96 -22.19 0.85
CA ALA A 86 -43.78 -23.11 -0.29
C ALA A 86 -43.71 -22.35 -1.63
N ARG A 87 -44.43 -21.23 -1.73
CA ARG A 87 -44.43 -20.36 -2.92
C ARG A 87 -43.09 -19.67 -3.11
N ALA A 88 -42.51 -19.14 -2.03
CA ALA A 88 -41.18 -18.54 -2.07
C ALA A 88 -40.12 -19.58 -2.42
N GLN A 89 -40.14 -20.75 -1.77
CA GLN A 89 -39.21 -21.85 -2.05
C GLN A 89 -39.25 -22.31 -3.51
N GLU A 90 -40.44 -22.51 -4.06
CA GLU A 90 -40.60 -22.90 -5.46
C GLU A 90 -40.09 -21.83 -6.44
N ALA A 91 -40.35 -20.55 -6.15
CA ALA A 91 -39.83 -19.47 -6.97
C ALA A 91 -38.29 -19.41 -6.96
N ARG A 92 -37.66 -19.63 -5.80
CA ARG A 92 -36.18 -19.67 -5.67
C ARG A 92 -35.61 -20.84 -6.49
N ARG A 93 -36.21 -22.02 -6.38
CA ARG A 93 -35.84 -23.20 -7.18
C ARG A 93 -35.95 -22.90 -8.67
N ALA A 94 -37.12 -22.48 -9.14
CA ALA A 94 -37.36 -22.20 -10.56
C ALA A 94 -36.40 -21.16 -11.16
N VAL A 95 -36.07 -20.10 -10.41
CA VAL A 95 -35.08 -19.10 -10.83
C VAL A 95 -33.70 -19.75 -11.00
N LEU A 96 -33.28 -20.57 -10.04
CA LEU A 96 -31.97 -21.19 -10.09
C LEU A 96 -31.88 -22.27 -11.19
N GLU A 97 -32.94 -23.04 -11.43
CA GLU A 97 -33.03 -23.97 -12.56
C GLU A 97 -32.85 -23.24 -13.90
N LEU A 98 -33.46 -22.06 -14.08
CA LEU A 98 -33.30 -21.25 -15.29
C LEU A 98 -31.86 -20.77 -15.48
N LEU A 99 -31.17 -20.39 -14.40
CA LEU A 99 -29.76 -19.99 -14.46
C LEU A 99 -28.87 -21.19 -14.82
N LEU A 100 -29.09 -22.34 -14.18
CA LEU A 100 -28.31 -23.56 -14.38
C LEU A 100 -28.48 -24.19 -15.77
N ALA A 101 -29.62 -23.96 -16.42
CA ALA A 101 -29.88 -24.46 -17.79
C ALA A 101 -28.85 -23.95 -18.81
N ASP A 102 -28.32 -22.73 -18.61
CA ASP A 102 -27.33 -22.11 -19.48
C ASP A 102 -25.88 -22.16 -18.93
N GLN A 103 -25.65 -22.82 -17.78
CA GLN A 103 -24.30 -22.97 -17.21
C GLN A 103 -23.53 -24.16 -17.82
N PRO A 104 -22.18 -24.09 -17.86
CA PRO A 104 -21.33 -25.25 -18.12
C PRO A 104 -21.65 -26.39 -17.14
N ALA A 105 -21.35 -27.64 -17.53
CA ALA A 105 -21.47 -28.74 -16.56
C ALA A 105 -20.53 -28.48 -15.37
N GLN A 106 -20.93 -28.87 -14.16
CA GLN A 106 -20.14 -28.59 -12.95
C GLN A 106 -18.69 -29.07 -13.09
N ASP A 107 -18.45 -30.28 -13.59
CA ASP A 107 -17.09 -30.81 -13.83
C ASP A 107 -16.25 -30.04 -14.87
N SER A 108 -16.92 -29.25 -15.71
CA SER A 108 -16.31 -28.37 -16.72
C SER A 108 -16.39 -26.88 -16.35
N SER A 109 -16.89 -26.56 -15.15
CA SER A 109 -17.07 -25.19 -14.68
C SER A 109 -15.71 -24.52 -14.43
N PRO A 110 -15.57 -23.21 -14.70
CA PRO A 110 -14.37 -22.46 -14.29
C PRO A 110 -14.19 -22.42 -12.77
N ASP A 111 -15.29 -22.54 -12.01
CA ASP A 111 -15.24 -22.84 -10.58
C ASP A 111 -16.31 -23.88 -10.22
N ARG A 112 -15.87 -25.08 -9.84
CA ARG A 112 -16.75 -26.20 -9.47
C ARG A 112 -17.40 -26.02 -8.09
N SER A 113 -16.79 -25.19 -7.26
CA SER A 113 -17.22 -24.88 -5.90
C SER A 113 -17.75 -23.46 -5.78
N SER A 114 -18.15 -22.86 -6.91
CA SER A 114 -18.70 -21.50 -6.92
C SER A 114 -19.95 -21.38 -6.05
N HIS A 115 -20.23 -20.16 -5.58
CA HIS A 115 -21.42 -19.87 -4.79
C HIS A 115 -22.73 -20.26 -5.51
N LEU A 116 -22.75 -20.23 -6.85
CA LEU A 116 -23.88 -20.72 -7.64
C LEU A 116 -24.13 -22.22 -7.44
N TRP A 117 -23.08 -23.04 -7.52
CA TRP A 117 -23.19 -24.50 -7.31
C TRP A 117 -23.53 -24.82 -5.86
N GLU A 118 -22.91 -24.11 -4.91
CA GLU A 118 -23.28 -24.21 -3.48
C GLU A 118 -24.77 -23.89 -3.25
N THR A 119 -25.29 -22.84 -3.90
CA THR A 119 -26.70 -22.47 -3.81
C THR A 119 -27.61 -23.54 -4.45
N ALA A 120 -27.16 -24.20 -5.50
CA ALA A 120 -27.90 -25.30 -6.14
C ALA A 120 -28.02 -26.51 -5.22
N ASP A 121 -26.94 -26.85 -4.52
CA ASP A 121 -26.90 -27.91 -3.52
C ASP A 121 -27.81 -27.57 -2.33
N GLN A 122 -27.76 -26.33 -1.83
CA GLN A 122 -28.63 -25.84 -0.75
C GLN A 122 -30.13 -25.95 -1.10
N LEU A 123 -30.49 -25.75 -2.37
CA LEU A 123 -31.87 -25.88 -2.86
C LEU A 123 -32.24 -27.29 -3.34
N ALA A 124 -31.30 -28.24 -3.25
CA ALA A 124 -31.45 -29.64 -3.69
C ALA A 124 -31.92 -29.77 -5.14
N ILE A 125 -31.28 -29.04 -6.06
CA ILE A 125 -31.62 -29.06 -7.49
C ILE A 125 -30.89 -30.21 -8.21
N ASP A 126 -31.64 -31.05 -8.92
CA ASP A 126 -31.08 -32.04 -9.85
C ASP A 126 -30.83 -31.38 -11.22
N VAL A 127 -29.58 -31.00 -11.46
CA VAL A 127 -29.15 -30.33 -12.70
C VAL A 127 -29.36 -31.22 -13.94
N GLY A 128 -29.27 -32.54 -13.78
CA GLY A 128 -29.52 -33.49 -14.85
C GLY A 128 -30.97 -33.47 -15.31
N ASP A 129 -31.90 -33.45 -14.36
CA ASP A 129 -33.35 -33.27 -14.62
C ASP A 129 -33.64 -31.89 -15.23
N VAL A 130 -33.04 -30.82 -14.71
CA VAL A 130 -33.19 -29.46 -15.25
C VAL A 130 -32.84 -29.42 -16.72
N ARG A 131 -31.69 -29.97 -17.13
CA ARG A 131 -31.25 -29.97 -18.53
C ARG A 131 -32.15 -30.78 -19.46
N GLN A 132 -32.81 -31.82 -18.95
CA GLN A 132 -33.81 -32.57 -19.72
C GLN A 132 -35.08 -31.75 -19.95
N ARG A 133 -35.51 -30.94 -18.97
CA ARG A 133 -36.69 -30.08 -19.07
C ARG A 133 -36.45 -28.77 -19.80
N LEU A 134 -35.26 -28.19 -19.63
CA LEU A 134 -34.87 -26.86 -20.08
C LEU A 134 -33.54 -26.97 -20.85
N PRO A 135 -33.56 -27.22 -22.17
CA PRO A 135 -32.33 -27.29 -22.95
C PRO A 135 -31.59 -25.96 -22.96
N ALA A 136 -30.25 -26.03 -22.99
CA ALA A 136 -29.40 -24.85 -23.02
C ALA A 136 -29.71 -23.99 -24.24
N ARG A 137 -29.53 -22.68 -24.14
CA ARG A 137 -29.81 -21.75 -25.24
C ARG A 137 -29.01 -22.09 -26.51
N SER A 138 -27.80 -22.62 -26.37
CA SER A 138 -26.97 -23.12 -27.48
C SER A 138 -27.58 -24.31 -28.23
N GLU A 139 -28.44 -25.09 -27.58
CA GLU A 139 -29.03 -26.33 -28.09
C GLU A 139 -30.44 -26.11 -28.66
N ARG A 140 -30.97 -24.88 -28.57
CA ARG A 140 -32.29 -24.52 -29.08
C ARG A 140 -32.20 -24.29 -30.59
N ASN A 141 -32.71 -25.26 -31.36
CA ASN A 141 -32.74 -25.22 -32.83
C ASN A 141 -33.89 -24.38 -33.42
N GLU A 142 -34.90 -24.02 -32.62
CA GLU A 142 -36.05 -23.24 -33.06
C GLU A 142 -35.96 -21.79 -32.56
N PRO A 143 -36.24 -20.78 -33.41
CA PRO A 143 -36.29 -19.39 -32.97
C PRO A 143 -37.36 -19.24 -31.89
N THR A 144 -36.96 -18.75 -30.72
CA THR A 144 -37.90 -18.40 -29.66
C THR A 144 -38.84 -17.29 -30.15
N VAL A 145 -40.05 -17.25 -29.60
CA VAL A 145 -41.22 -16.53 -30.12
C VAL A 145 -40.99 -15.01 -30.20
N HIS A 146 -40.24 -14.53 -31.20
CA HIS A 146 -40.21 -13.20 -31.82
C HIS A 146 -39.17 -13.26 -32.96
N HIS A 147 -39.56 -12.82 -34.15
CA HIS A 147 -38.79 -12.85 -35.40
C HIS A 147 -37.50 -12.03 -35.35
N VAL A 148 -36.44 -12.57 -34.74
CA VAL A 148 -35.09 -12.03 -34.87
C VAL A 148 -34.23 -13.19 -35.37
N GLU A 149 -33.77 -13.09 -36.62
CA GLU A 149 -32.68 -13.95 -37.08
C GLU A 149 -31.51 -13.80 -36.10
N PRO A 150 -30.86 -14.89 -35.68
CA PRO A 150 -29.62 -14.78 -34.93
C PRO A 150 -28.66 -13.92 -35.75
N ARG A 151 -28.25 -12.75 -35.23
CA ARG A 151 -27.12 -12.03 -35.83
C ARG A 151 -25.89 -12.87 -35.57
N SER A 152 -25.58 -13.74 -36.52
CA SER A 152 -24.35 -14.53 -36.52
C SER A 152 -23.15 -13.61 -36.76
N ASP A 153 -22.05 -13.97 -36.09
CA ASP A 153 -20.67 -13.69 -36.49
C ASP A 153 -20.12 -12.26 -36.39
N SER A 154 -20.86 -11.27 -35.90
CA SER A 154 -20.32 -9.89 -35.78
C SER A 154 -19.67 -9.57 -34.42
N LEU A 155 -19.58 -10.52 -33.49
CA LEU A 155 -19.03 -10.29 -32.15
C LEU A 155 -17.94 -11.33 -31.88
N ALA A 156 -16.68 -10.89 -31.85
CA ALA A 156 -15.53 -11.76 -31.62
C ALA A 156 -15.56 -12.51 -30.26
N HIS A 157 -16.48 -12.15 -29.36
CA HIS A 157 -16.54 -12.63 -27.97
C HIS A 157 -17.98 -12.87 -27.46
N ALA A 158 -18.94 -13.24 -28.32
CA ALA A 158 -20.34 -13.48 -27.88
C ALA A 158 -20.47 -14.66 -26.89
N ARG A 159 -19.49 -15.57 -26.92
CA ARG A 159 -19.22 -16.71 -26.02
C ARG A 159 -17.73 -16.96 -26.10
N GLY A 160 -17.01 -17.02 -24.99
CA GLY A 160 -15.55 -17.09 -25.07
C GLY A 160 -14.85 -17.11 -23.73
N HIS A 161 -13.80 -17.93 -23.71
CA HIS A 161 -12.76 -17.95 -22.69
C HIS A 161 -11.69 -16.93 -23.10
N ASP A 162 -11.54 -15.87 -22.31
CA ASP A 162 -10.51 -14.86 -22.45
C ASP A 162 -9.44 -15.08 -21.37
N ALA A 163 -8.25 -15.47 -21.84
CA ALA A 163 -7.06 -15.71 -21.03
C ALA A 163 -5.93 -14.71 -21.38
N THR A 164 -6.27 -13.56 -21.98
CA THR A 164 -5.28 -12.52 -22.36
C THR A 164 -4.65 -11.84 -21.14
N HIS A 165 -5.34 -11.82 -20.00
CA HIS A 165 -4.85 -11.16 -18.79
C HIS A 165 -4.02 -12.11 -17.89
N SER A 166 -2.79 -11.74 -17.54
CA SER A 166 -1.88 -12.59 -16.73
C SER A 166 -2.42 -12.98 -15.35
N ALA A 167 -3.14 -12.07 -14.70
CA ALA A 167 -3.69 -12.27 -13.36
C ALA A 167 -5.05 -12.98 -13.29
N MET A 168 -5.87 -12.87 -14.33
CA MET A 168 -7.31 -13.14 -14.26
C MET A 168 -7.77 -13.85 -15.52
N ASN A 169 -8.69 -14.77 -15.36
CA ASN A 169 -9.31 -15.51 -16.44
C ASN A 169 -10.79 -15.17 -16.51
N VAL A 170 -11.31 -14.99 -17.72
CA VAL A 170 -12.72 -14.68 -17.96
C VAL A 170 -13.34 -15.79 -18.79
N ASN A 171 -14.40 -16.41 -18.25
CA ASN A 171 -15.21 -17.39 -18.96
C ASN A 171 -16.68 -16.95 -18.90
N LEU A 172 -17.12 -16.24 -19.94
CA LEU A 172 -18.48 -15.69 -19.97
C LEU A 172 -19.57 -16.76 -20.20
N ASP A 173 -19.21 -17.99 -20.55
CA ASP A 173 -20.19 -19.10 -20.62
C ASP A 173 -20.73 -19.43 -19.22
N ALA A 174 -19.98 -19.16 -18.16
CA ALA A 174 -20.45 -19.27 -16.77
C ALA A 174 -21.13 -17.99 -16.25
N CYS A 175 -21.26 -16.93 -17.04
CA CYS A 175 -21.78 -15.65 -16.56
C CYS A 175 -23.31 -15.65 -16.46
N ILE A 176 -23.84 -15.27 -15.30
CA ILE A 176 -25.29 -15.08 -15.07
C ILE A 176 -25.75 -13.62 -15.24
N THR A 177 -24.90 -12.73 -15.76
CA THR A 177 -25.20 -11.29 -15.95
C THR A 177 -25.72 -10.59 -14.69
N CYS A 178 -25.21 -10.98 -13.52
CA CYS A 178 -25.69 -10.45 -12.24
C CYS A 178 -25.28 -8.99 -11.97
N GLY A 179 -24.32 -8.45 -12.74
CA GLY A 179 -23.76 -7.10 -12.58
C GLY A 179 -22.81 -6.94 -11.39
N LEU A 180 -22.46 -8.03 -10.69
CA LEU A 180 -21.67 -7.93 -9.46
C LEU A 180 -20.21 -7.54 -9.72
N CYS A 181 -19.63 -8.02 -10.83
CA CYS A 181 -18.31 -7.60 -11.30
C CYS A 181 -18.28 -6.11 -11.71
N GLU A 182 -19.36 -5.61 -12.33
CA GLU A 182 -19.52 -4.19 -12.65
C GLU A 182 -19.52 -3.35 -11.37
N ARG A 183 -20.36 -3.69 -10.39
CA ARG A 183 -20.42 -2.98 -9.09
C ARG A 183 -19.08 -3.06 -8.34
N ALA A 184 -18.40 -4.20 -8.35
CA ALA A 184 -17.05 -4.34 -7.82
C ALA A 184 -16.06 -3.34 -8.45
N CYS A 185 -16.08 -3.21 -9.77
CA CYS A 185 -15.17 -2.32 -10.49
C CYS A 185 -15.54 -0.84 -10.34
N ARG A 186 -16.84 -0.51 -10.47
CA ARG A 186 -17.36 0.86 -10.52
C ARG A 186 -17.59 1.47 -9.16
N GLU A 187 -18.23 0.73 -8.26
CA GLU A 187 -18.71 1.26 -6.97
C GLU A 187 -17.69 1.01 -5.85
N VAL A 188 -17.09 -0.19 -5.79
CA VAL A 188 -16.14 -0.55 -4.72
C VAL A 188 -14.74 -0.02 -4.99
N GLN A 189 -14.18 -0.25 -6.18
CA GLN A 189 -12.82 0.18 -6.54
C GLN A 189 -12.77 1.55 -7.24
N GLY A 190 -13.83 1.92 -7.96
CA GLY A 190 -13.90 3.17 -8.71
C GLY A 190 -12.94 3.22 -9.90
N ASN A 191 -12.77 2.12 -10.63
CA ASN A 191 -11.92 2.07 -11.83
C ASN A 191 -12.71 2.22 -13.13
N ASP A 192 -14.00 1.87 -13.13
CA ASP A 192 -14.92 2.10 -14.27
C ASP A 192 -14.56 1.39 -15.58
N VAL A 193 -13.99 0.18 -15.48
CA VAL A 193 -13.53 -0.62 -16.65
C VAL A 193 -14.59 -1.62 -17.12
N ILE A 194 -15.42 -2.13 -16.22
CA ILE A 194 -16.40 -3.19 -16.52
C ILE A 194 -17.78 -2.57 -16.75
N GLY A 195 -18.47 -2.99 -17.81
CA GLY A 195 -19.85 -2.62 -18.11
C GLY A 195 -20.71 -3.79 -18.60
N LEU A 196 -21.98 -3.50 -18.91
CA LEU A 196 -22.91 -4.42 -19.56
C LEU A 196 -23.34 -3.85 -20.93
N ALA A 197 -23.12 -4.60 -22.00
CA ALA A 197 -23.54 -4.26 -23.35
C ALA A 197 -24.76 -5.08 -23.80
N HIS A 198 -25.42 -4.62 -24.87
CA HIS A 198 -26.64 -5.22 -25.48
C HIS A 198 -27.88 -5.22 -24.55
N ARG A 199 -28.90 -6.04 -24.89
CA ARG A 199 -30.18 -6.06 -24.18
C ARG A 199 -30.82 -7.45 -24.17
N GLY A 200 -31.49 -7.77 -23.06
CA GLY A 200 -32.27 -9.01 -22.93
C GLY A 200 -31.35 -10.22 -22.90
N ALA A 201 -31.66 -11.25 -23.67
CA ALA A 201 -30.83 -12.45 -23.71
C ALA A 201 -29.43 -12.19 -24.31
N GLU A 202 -29.24 -11.14 -25.11
CA GLU A 202 -27.93 -10.82 -25.70
C GLU A 202 -27.01 -10.03 -24.76
N SER A 203 -27.50 -9.66 -23.56
CA SER A 203 -26.70 -8.90 -22.60
C SER A 203 -25.41 -9.65 -22.23
N LYS A 204 -24.28 -8.95 -22.24
CA LYS A 204 -22.98 -9.51 -21.81
C LYS A 204 -22.16 -8.50 -21.03
N VAL A 205 -21.24 -9.01 -20.21
CA VAL A 205 -20.19 -8.22 -19.57
C VAL A 205 -19.15 -7.83 -20.63
N VAL A 206 -18.71 -6.57 -20.61
CA VAL A 206 -17.67 -6.03 -21.50
C VAL A 206 -16.64 -5.25 -20.69
N PHE A 207 -15.42 -5.17 -21.22
CA PHE A 207 -14.32 -4.36 -20.68
C PHE A 207 -14.05 -3.20 -21.63
N ASP A 208 -13.98 -1.96 -21.13
CA ASP A 208 -13.85 -0.74 -21.93
C ASP A 208 -14.76 -0.73 -23.18
N PHE A 209 -14.18 -0.84 -24.38
CA PHE A 209 -14.91 -0.86 -25.65
C PHE A 209 -15.13 -2.28 -26.20
N ASP A 210 -15.42 -3.24 -25.30
CA ASP A 210 -15.49 -4.68 -25.59
C ASP A 210 -14.12 -5.29 -25.95
N ASP A 211 -13.07 -4.71 -25.38
CA ASP A 211 -11.69 -5.18 -25.53
C ASP A 211 -11.46 -6.48 -24.73
N PRO A 212 -10.52 -7.34 -25.13
CA PRO A 212 -10.03 -8.40 -24.27
C PRO A 212 -9.55 -7.84 -22.93
N MET A 213 -9.75 -8.58 -21.83
CA MET A 213 -9.46 -8.11 -20.49
C MET A 213 -7.98 -7.69 -20.33
N GLY A 214 -7.06 -8.42 -20.96
CA GLY A 214 -5.62 -8.12 -20.94
C GLY A 214 -5.26 -6.80 -21.64
N ASP A 215 -6.05 -6.40 -22.63
CA ASP A 215 -5.82 -5.20 -23.45
C ASP A 215 -6.62 -3.98 -22.95
N SER A 216 -7.54 -4.18 -22.01
CA SER A 216 -8.31 -3.11 -21.37
C SER A 216 -7.46 -2.26 -20.39
N THR A 217 -8.01 -1.13 -19.96
CA THR A 217 -7.51 -0.24 -18.91
C THR A 217 -7.59 -0.84 -17.50
N CYS A 218 -7.89 -2.14 -17.37
CA CYS A 218 -7.92 -2.85 -16.11
C CYS A 218 -6.58 -2.77 -15.37
N VAL A 219 -6.63 -2.23 -14.15
CA VAL A 219 -5.49 -2.11 -13.23
C VAL A 219 -5.21 -3.39 -12.41
N ALA A 220 -5.87 -4.50 -12.75
CA ALA A 220 -5.69 -5.80 -12.10
C ALA A 220 -5.89 -5.81 -10.57
N CYS A 221 -6.87 -5.07 -10.03
CA CYS A 221 -7.18 -5.10 -8.59
C CYS A 221 -7.79 -6.43 -8.10
N GLY A 222 -8.42 -7.20 -9.01
CA GLY A 222 -9.07 -8.47 -8.72
C GLY A 222 -10.32 -8.38 -7.83
N GLU A 223 -10.93 -7.20 -7.68
CA GLU A 223 -12.19 -7.09 -6.94
C GLU A 223 -13.32 -7.85 -7.65
N CYS A 224 -13.33 -7.83 -8.99
CA CYS A 224 -14.31 -8.54 -9.79
C CYS A 224 -14.21 -10.07 -9.67
N VAL A 225 -12.99 -10.63 -9.54
CA VAL A 225 -12.79 -12.08 -9.32
C VAL A 225 -13.21 -12.49 -7.91
N GLN A 226 -12.92 -11.67 -6.90
CA GLN A 226 -13.38 -11.88 -5.52
C GLN A 226 -14.91 -11.81 -5.39
N ALA A 227 -15.59 -11.13 -6.31
CA ALA A 227 -17.02 -10.91 -6.27
C ALA A 227 -17.83 -11.88 -7.16
N CYS A 228 -17.19 -12.61 -8.08
CA CYS A 228 -17.91 -13.40 -9.07
C CYS A 228 -18.55 -14.65 -8.42
N PRO A 229 -19.89 -14.81 -8.45
CA PRO A 229 -20.57 -15.91 -7.77
C PRO A 229 -20.51 -17.24 -8.54
N THR A 230 -20.07 -17.22 -9.81
CA THR A 230 -20.09 -18.39 -10.71
C THR A 230 -18.71 -18.87 -11.13
N GLY A 231 -17.65 -18.13 -10.78
CA GLY A 231 -16.32 -18.34 -11.36
C GLY A 231 -16.18 -17.87 -12.82
N ALA A 232 -17.14 -17.12 -13.38
CA ALA A 232 -16.99 -16.51 -14.70
C ALA A 232 -15.80 -15.53 -14.78
N LEU A 233 -15.36 -14.98 -13.64
CA LEU A 233 -14.10 -14.29 -13.50
C LEU A 233 -13.34 -14.92 -12.34
N MET A 234 -12.16 -15.47 -12.61
CA MET A 234 -11.35 -16.22 -11.64
C MET A 234 -9.88 -15.76 -11.65
N PRO A 235 -9.13 -15.94 -10.54
CA PRO A 235 -7.67 -15.84 -10.57
C PRO A 235 -7.10 -16.81 -11.61
N ALA A 236 -6.22 -16.34 -12.50
CA ALA A 236 -5.63 -17.19 -13.53
C ALA A 236 -4.81 -18.36 -12.95
N THR A 237 -4.33 -18.23 -11.71
CA THR A 237 -3.59 -19.29 -10.99
C THR A 237 -4.43 -20.50 -10.60
N LEU A 238 -5.77 -20.38 -10.63
CA LEU A 238 -6.70 -21.45 -10.30
C LEU A 238 -7.26 -22.17 -11.53
N ILE A 239 -6.95 -21.69 -12.73
CA ILE A 239 -7.55 -22.16 -13.98
C ILE A 239 -6.53 -23.00 -14.76
N ASP A 240 -6.96 -24.19 -15.20
CA ASP A 240 -6.17 -25.06 -16.06
C ASP A 240 -6.24 -24.61 -17.55
N ALA A 241 -5.46 -25.26 -18.41
CA ALA A 241 -5.42 -24.95 -19.83
C ALA A 241 -6.76 -25.22 -20.57
N GLN A 242 -7.69 -25.93 -19.94
CA GLN A 242 -9.03 -26.20 -20.45
C GLN A 242 -10.08 -25.21 -19.90
N GLY A 243 -9.67 -24.21 -19.11
CA GLY A 243 -10.57 -23.22 -18.53
C GLY A 243 -11.33 -23.72 -17.30
N ARG A 244 -10.88 -24.80 -16.65
CA ARG A 244 -11.50 -25.41 -15.47
C ARG A 244 -10.72 -25.05 -14.22
N GLY A 245 -11.43 -24.81 -13.11
CA GLY A 245 -10.82 -24.48 -11.84
C GLY A 245 -11.71 -24.79 -10.65
N ASP A 246 -11.21 -24.48 -9.46
CA ASP A 246 -11.88 -24.83 -8.21
C ASP A 246 -11.37 -23.93 -7.07
N SER A 247 -12.24 -23.08 -6.54
CA SER A 247 -11.91 -22.19 -5.41
C SER A 247 -11.75 -22.93 -4.09
N ALA A 248 -12.31 -24.14 -3.95
CA ALA A 248 -12.23 -24.96 -2.73
C ALA A 248 -10.99 -25.87 -2.70
N THR A 249 -10.06 -25.75 -3.66
CA THR A 249 -8.89 -26.63 -3.72
C THR A 249 -7.83 -26.34 -2.65
N ALA A 250 -7.93 -25.22 -1.92
CA ALA A 250 -7.04 -24.89 -0.80
C ALA A 250 -7.26 -25.82 0.39
N ASP A 251 -6.18 -26.24 1.05
CA ASP A 251 -6.26 -27.12 2.23
C ASP A 251 -6.51 -26.32 3.52
N ARG A 252 -6.10 -25.06 3.54
CA ARG A 252 -6.27 -24.14 4.67
C ARG A 252 -6.18 -22.68 4.25
N THR A 253 -6.65 -21.80 5.14
CA THR A 253 -6.60 -20.34 4.98
C THR A 253 -5.84 -19.69 6.13
N VAL A 254 -5.13 -18.59 5.85
CA VAL A 254 -4.38 -17.83 6.87
C VAL A 254 -4.60 -16.32 6.71
N ASP A 255 -5.14 -15.71 7.77
CA ASP A 255 -5.35 -14.25 7.84
C ASP A 255 -4.06 -13.51 8.20
N SER A 256 -3.72 -12.51 7.41
CA SER A 256 -2.50 -11.71 7.57
C SER A 256 -2.70 -10.28 7.01
N VAL A 257 -1.59 -9.60 6.73
CA VAL A 257 -1.55 -8.23 6.21
C VAL A 257 -0.61 -8.13 5.02
N CYS A 258 -0.93 -7.24 4.09
CA CYS A 258 -0.16 -6.99 2.87
C CYS A 258 1.26 -6.43 3.16
N PRO A 259 2.34 -7.00 2.58
CA PRO A 259 3.72 -6.55 2.83
C PRO A 259 4.19 -5.38 1.97
N TYR A 260 3.30 -4.72 1.21
CA TYR A 260 3.69 -3.71 0.22
C TYR A 260 3.67 -2.27 0.76
N CYS A 261 2.55 -1.58 0.56
CA CYS A 261 2.40 -0.16 0.90
C CYS A 261 1.91 0.06 2.33
N GLY A 262 2.09 1.29 2.82
CA GLY A 262 1.69 1.73 4.16
C GLY A 262 0.19 1.76 4.41
N VAL A 263 -0.67 1.31 3.49
CA VAL A 263 -2.13 1.21 3.75
C VAL A 263 -2.43 0.13 4.79
N GLY A 264 -1.71 -0.99 4.77
CA GLY A 264 -1.97 -2.08 5.71
C GLY A 264 -3.27 -2.84 5.41
N CYS A 265 -3.47 -3.24 4.15
CA CYS A 265 -4.66 -4.02 3.77
C CYS A 265 -4.62 -5.40 4.43
N GLN A 266 -5.69 -5.78 5.14
CA GLN A 266 -5.84 -7.14 5.66
C GLN A 266 -6.24 -8.10 4.53
N LEU A 267 -5.71 -9.31 4.57
CA LEU A 267 -5.89 -10.31 3.53
C LEU A 267 -5.95 -11.72 4.12
N THR A 268 -6.43 -12.66 3.31
CA THR A 268 -6.46 -14.08 3.61
C THR A 268 -5.71 -14.83 2.50
N TYR A 269 -4.67 -15.56 2.89
CA TYR A 269 -3.94 -16.47 2.01
C TYR A 269 -4.69 -17.80 1.92
N HIS A 270 -4.93 -18.30 0.72
CA HIS A 270 -5.47 -19.64 0.46
C HIS A 270 -4.34 -20.58 0.06
N VAL A 271 -4.05 -21.57 0.91
CA VAL A 271 -2.81 -22.37 0.82
C VAL A 271 -3.13 -23.82 0.48
N LYS A 272 -2.38 -24.37 -0.48
CA LYS A 272 -2.27 -25.80 -0.73
C LYS A 272 -1.04 -26.34 -0.02
N ASP A 273 -1.18 -27.36 0.80
CA ASP A 273 -0.02 -28.01 1.42
C ASP A 273 0.58 -29.00 0.41
N GLU A 274 1.87 -28.84 0.07
CA GLU A 274 2.55 -29.71 -0.87
C GLU A 274 3.47 -30.69 -0.13
N PRO A 275 3.57 -31.96 -0.59
CA PRO A 275 4.52 -32.89 -0.02
C PRO A 275 5.95 -32.38 -0.23
N ALA A 276 6.82 -32.62 0.76
CA ALA A 276 8.23 -32.30 0.62
C ALA A 276 8.79 -32.97 -0.65
N PRO A 277 9.56 -32.26 -1.51
CA PRO A 277 10.19 -32.86 -2.67
C PRO A 277 11.02 -34.07 -2.25
N ALA A 278 10.92 -35.19 -2.99
CA ALA A 278 11.59 -36.45 -2.67
C ALA A 278 13.13 -36.34 -2.61
N GLU A 279 13.70 -35.27 -3.19
CA GLU A 279 15.13 -34.97 -3.26
C GLU A 279 15.58 -33.95 -2.20
N SER A 280 14.67 -33.45 -1.34
CA SER A 280 15.03 -32.53 -0.27
C SER A 280 15.68 -33.27 0.90
N GLU A 281 16.98 -33.02 1.15
CA GLU A 281 17.66 -33.43 2.40
C GLU A 281 17.07 -32.74 3.64
N ILE A 282 16.29 -31.66 3.44
CA ILE A 282 15.62 -30.87 4.48
C ILE A 282 14.11 -31.11 4.37
N GLY A 283 13.62 -32.12 5.09
CA GLY A 283 12.30 -32.72 4.92
C GLY A 283 11.09 -31.92 5.48
N GLU A 284 10.95 -30.63 5.16
CA GLU A 284 9.75 -29.88 5.53
C GLU A 284 8.73 -29.83 4.37
N GLN A 285 7.48 -30.20 4.66
CA GLN A 285 6.35 -29.93 3.77
C GLN A 285 6.22 -28.41 3.60
N ARG A 286 6.21 -27.93 2.36
CA ARG A 286 6.05 -26.51 2.07
C ARG A 286 4.71 -26.31 1.38
N GLY A 287 3.90 -25.40 1.91
CA GLY A 287 2.68 -24.99 1.22
C GLY A 287 2.97 -24.05 0.05
N ARG A 288 1.98 -23.89 -0.83
CA ARG A 288 1.95 -22.88 -1.89
C ARG A 288 0.69 -22.04 -1.74
N ILE A 289 0.84 -20.72 -1.78
CA ILE A 289 -0.31 -19.81 -1.86
C ILE A 289 -0.89 -19.94 -3.27
N LEU A 290 -2.18 -20.25 -3.35
CA LEU A 290 -2.90 -20.41 -4.62
C LEU A 290 -3.48 -19.08 -5.12
N PHE A 291 -4.09 -18.34 -4.20
CA PHE A 291 -4.68 -17.03 -4.42
C PHE A 291 -4.84 -16.28 -3.09
N VAL A 292 -5.19 -14.99 -3.18
CA VAL A 292 -5.36 -14.10 -2.03
C VAL A 292 -6.70 -13.38 -2.11
N GLU A 293 -7.38 -13.35 -0.98
CA GLU A 293 -8.61 -12.58 -0.78
C GLU A 293 -8.39 -11.39 0.15
N GLY A 294 -9.14 -10.31 -0.07
CA GLY A 294 -9.13 -9.17 0.84
C GLY A 294 -10.06 -9.47 2.01
N LYS A 295 -9.52 -9.36 3.22
CA LYS A 295 -10.28 -9.48 4.46
C LYS A 295 -10.92 -8.14 4.81
N ASP A 296 -12.10 -8.18 5.40
CA ASP A 296 -12.71 -6.97 5.96
C ASP A 296 -11.87 -6.47 7.14
N GLY A 297 -11.21 -5.34 6.91
CA GLY A 297 -10.30 -4.70 7.84
C GLY A 297 -10.46 -3.18 7.75
N PRO A 298 -10.08 -2.43 8.79
CA PRO A 298 -10.44 -1.01 8.90
C PRO A 298 -9.93 -0.18 7.72
N SER A 299 -8.70 -0.45 7.27
CA SER A 299 -8.05 0.33 6.19
C SER A 299 -8.43 -0.08 4.77
N ASN A 300 -9.05 -1.24 4.56
CA ASN A 300 -9.30 -1.75 3.21
C ASN A 300 -10.73 -2.23 2.94
N GLN A 301 -11.52 -2.56 3.96
CA GLN A 301 -12.91 -3.03 3.80
C GLN A 301 -13.04 -4.16 2.73
N GLY A 302 -12.13 -5.13 2.77
CA GLY A 302 -12.08 -6.24 1.81
C GLY A 302 -11.40 -5.95 0.47
N ARG A 303 -11.00 -4.69 0.21
CA ARG A 303 -10.34 -4.30 -1.05
C ARG A 303 -8.87 -4.67 -1.05
N LEU A 304 -8.32 -4.97 -2.23
CA LEU A 304 -6.88 -5.08 -2.48
C LEU A 304 -6.52 -4.39 -3.80
N CYS A 305 -5.22 -4.17 -4.02
CA CYS A 305 -4.66 -3.77 -5.31
C CYS A 305 -3.90 -4.95 -5.95
N VAL A 306 -3.44 -4.79 -7.20
CA VAL A 306 -2.71 -5.83 -7.95
C VAL A 306 -1.58 -6.46 -7.15
N LYS A 307 -0.78 -5.66 -6.42
CA LYS A 307 0.33 -6.14 -5.60
C LYS A 307 -0.14 -7.07 -4.47
N GLY A 308 -1.16 -6.65 -3.72
CA GLY A 308 -1.68 -7.46 -2.61
C GLY A 308 -2.48 -8.68 -3.07
N ARG A 309 -3.12 -8.58 -4.23
CA ARG A 309 -4.00 -9.62 -4.79
C ARG A 309 -3.21 -10.72 -5.51
N PHE A 310 -2.19 -10.34 -6.26
CA PHE A 310 -1.48 -11.23 -7.19
C PHE A 310 0.04 -11.28 -6.99
N GLY A 311 0.60 -10.36 -6.19
CA GLY A 311 2.04 -10.29 -5.89
C GLY A 311 2.50 -11.19 -4.76
N PHE A 312 2.01 -12.43 -4.66
CA PHE A 312 2.25 -13.32 -3.51
C PHE A 312 3.23 -14.48 -3.82
N ASP A 313 3.69 -14.61 -5.05
CA ASP A 313 4.45 -15.77 -5.57
C ASP A 313 5.98 -15.62 -5.45
N TYR A 314 6.49 -14.41 -5.19
CA TYR A 314 7.92 -14.16 -4.97
C TYR A 314 8.58 -15.03 -3.87
N PRO A 315 7.91 -15.46 -2.77
CA PRO A 315 8.52 -16.37 -1.80
C PRO A 315 8.88 -17.73 -2.39
N SER A 316 8.23 -18.13 -3.49
CA SER A 316 8.51 -19.38 -4.22
C SER A 316 9.38 -19.17 -5.46
N HIS A 317 9.91 -17.96 -5.67
CA HIS A 317 10.76 -17.67 -6.80
C HIS A 317 12.07 -18.48 -6.72
N PRO A 318 12.56 -19.08 -7.83
CA PRO A 318 13.75 -19.94 -7.81
C PRO A 318 15.03 -19.26 -7.28
N ALA A 319 15.16 -17.95 -7.46
CA ALA A 319 16.29 -17.16 -6.97
C ALA A 319 16.29 -16.89 -5.45
N ARG A 320 15.32 -17.39 -4.68
CA ARG A 320 15.28 -17.18 -3.23
C ARG A 320 16.55 -17.73 -2.57
N LEU A 321 17.11 -16.97 -1.65
CA LEU A 321 18.21 -17.45 -0.81
C LEU A 321 17.67 -18.50 0.16
N THR A 322 18.28 -19.68 0.14
CA THR A 322 17.88 -20.83 0.98
C THR A 322 18.94 -21.21 2.01
N ARG A 323 20.18 -20.77 1.85
CA ARG A 323 21.30 -21.06 2.75
C ARG A 323 22.19 -19.83 2.94
N PRO A 324 22.89 -19.70 4.08
CA PRO A 324 23.90 -18.67 4.26
C PRO A 324 24.98 -18.73 3.19
N LEU A 325 25.42 -17.56 2.73
CA LEU A 325 26.47 -17.45 1.72
C LEU A 325 27.65 -16.62 2.26
N ILE A 326 28.86 -17.03 1.93
CA ILE A 326 30.11 -16.31 2.24
C ILE A 326 30.83 -16.00 0.94
N ARG A 327 31.34 -14.77 0.81
CA ARG A 327 32.10 -14.33 -0.36
C ARG A 327 33.32 -15.23 -0.58
N ARG A 328 33.57 -15.64 -1.83
CA ARG A 328 34.77 -16.41 -2.18
C ARG A 328 36.01 -15.54 -2.08
N GLU A 329 37.10 -16.14 -1.61
CA GLU A 329 38.40 -15.47 -1.56
C GLU A 329 38.84 -15.02 -2.97
N GLY A 330 39.38 -13.80 -3.06
CA GLY A 330 39.85 -13.21 -4.33
C GLY A 330 38.76 -12.59 -5.22
N VAL A 331 37.47 -12.76 -4.89
CA VAL A 331 36.38 -12.09 -5.62
C VAL A 331 36.16 -10.68 -5.06
N PRO A 332 36.39 -9.60 -5.83
CA PRO A 332 36.26 -8.23 -5.34
C PRO A 332 34.81 -7.86 -5.02
N LYS A 333 34.61 -6.87 -4.14
CA LYS A 333 33.31 -6.23 -3.90
C LYS A 333 33.01 -5.26 -5.04
N GLY A 334 31.86 -5.40 -5.67
CA GLY A 334 31.45 -4.55 -6.78
C GLY A 334 30.24 -5.11 -7.51
N LEU A 335 29.69 -4.32 -8.42
CA LEU A 335 28.73 -4.84 -9.40
C LEU A 335 29.52 -5.49 -10.53
N ASP A 336 29.31 -6.79 -10.69
CA ASP A 336 29.86 -7.57 -11.79
C ASP A 336 28.74 -7.80 -12.83
N PRO A 337 28.90 -7.37 -14.10
CA PRO A 337 27.95 -7.66 -15.16
C PRO A 337 27.68 -9.16 -15.38
N ASP A 338 28.63 -10.02 -15.01
CA ASP A 338 28.51 -11.48 -15.12
C ASP A 338 27.91 -12.12 -13.85
N PHE A 339 27.51 -11.31 -12.85
CA PHE A 339 26.81 -11.80 -11.66
C PHE A 339 25.37 -12.18 -12.00
N ASP A 340 25.06 -13.47 -11.89
CA ASP A 340 23.68 -13.97 -11.94
C ASP A 340 23.07 -13.98 -10.53
N PRO A 341 22.11 -13.09 -10.20
CA PRO A 341 21.45 -13.10 -8.90
C PRO A 341 20.59 -14.35 -8.66
N ALA A 342 20.22 -15.09 -9.71
CA ALA A 342 19.55 -16.39 -9.58
C ALA A 342 20.54 -17.54 -9.26
N ASN A 343 21.83 -17.33 -9.50
CA ASN A 343 22.89 -18.27 -9.18
C ASN A 343 24.14 -17.54 -8.62
N PRO A 344 24.08 -17.07 -7.36
CA PRO A 344 25.14 -16.25 -6.77
C PRO A 344 26.45 -17.03 -6.48
N LEU A 345 26.50 -18.34 -6.76
CA LEU A 345 27.60 -19.22 -6.38
C LEU A 345 28.90 -19.01 -7.17
N THR A 346 28.87 -18.18 -8.21
CA THR A 346 30.08 -17.69 -8.91
C THR A 346 30.91 -16.77 -8.01
N HIS A 347 30.25 -15.97 -7.17
CA HIS A 347 30.87 -14.98 -6.29
C HIS A 347 30.90 -15.42 -4.82
N PHE A 348 29.96 -16.28 -4.45
CA PHE A 348 29.79 -16.77 -3.09
C PHE A 348 29.92 -18.29 -3.02
N ARG A 349 30.13 -18.81 -1.82
CA ARG A 349 29.98 -20.22 -1.48
C ARG A 349 28.93 -20.36 -0.40
N GLU A 350 28.25 -21.50 -0.38
CA GLU A 350 27.38 -21.84 0.74
C GLU A 350 28.20 -22.05 2.02
N ALA A 351 27.56 -21.79 3.16
CA ALA A 351 28.11 -21.96 4.49
C ALA A 351 27.04 -22.48 5.45
N SER A 352 27.46 -23.10 6.55
CA SER A 352 26.53 -23.41 7.64
C SER A 352 26.11 -22.11 8.36
N TRP A 353 24.97 -22.14 9.06
CA TRP A 353 24.57 -21.03 9.92
C TRP A 353 25.63 -20.67 10.96
N GLU A 354 26.24 -21.66 11.61
CA GLU A 354 27.28 -21.43 12.61
C GLU A 354 28.48 -20.68 12.01
N GLU A 355 29.00 -21.15 10.88
CA GLU A 355 30.13 -20.52 10.18
C GLU A 355 29.79 -19.09 9.74
N ALA A 356 28.63 -18.90 9.10
CA ALA A 356 28.22 -17.61 8.57
C ALA A 356 27.95 -16.59 9.68
N LEU A 357 27.28 -16.98 10.77
CA LEU A 357 27.02 -16.11 11.91
C LEU A 357 28.31 -15.76 12.67
N ASP A 358 29.22 -16.71 12.82
CA ASP A 358 30.54 -16.46 13.42
C ASP A 358 31.33 -15.48 12.58
N LEU A 359 31.42 -15.66 11.26
CA LEU A 359 32.12 -14.73 10.37
C LEU A 359 31.45 -13.34 10.37
N ALA A 360 30.12 -13.29 10.31
CA ALA A 360 29.35 -12.05 10.34
C ALA A 360 29.63 -11.25 11.62
N ALA A 361 29.47 -11.87 12.80
CA ALA A 361 29.64 -11.19 14.07
C ALA A 361 31.11 -10.91 14.41
N ASN A 362 32.03 -11.83 14.10
CA ASN A 362 33.45 -11.63 14.38
C ASN A 362 34.05 -10.51 13.55
N GLY A 363 33.68 -10.39 12.26
CA GLY A 363 34.15 -9.29 11.42
C GLY A 363 33.75 -7.92 11.99
N LEU A 364 32.48 -7.77 12.40
CA LEU A 364 32.00 -6.54 13.04
C LEU A 364 32.66 -6.30 14.40
N THR A 365 32.75 -7.33 15.25
CA THR A 365 33.34 -7.21 16.59
C THR A 365 34.83 -6.85 16.54
N GLN A 366 35.60 -7.44 15.61
CA GLN A 366 37.00 -7.11 15.42
C GLN A 366 37.18 -5.63 15.02
N LEU A 367 36.37 -5.14 14.09
CA LEU A 367 36.38 -3.73 13.69
C LEU A 367 36.04 -2.81 14.86
N LYS A 368 35.02 -3.15 15.66
CA LYS A 368 34.68 -2.43 16.89
C LYS A 368 35.84 -2.41 17.87
N THR A 369 36.53 -3.53 18.09
CA THR A 369 37.68 -3.60 19.01
C THR A 369 38.87 -2.75 18.50
N GLN A 370 39.11 -2.73 17.20
CA GLN A 370 40.26 -2.03 16.60
C GLN A 370 40.02 -0.52 16.46
N HIS A 371 38.79 -0.10 16.15
CA HIS A 371 38.46 1.28 15.74
C HIS A 371 37.41 1.96 16.62
N GLY A 372 36.82 1.24 17.56
CA GLY A 372 35.76 1.74 18.44
C GLY A 372 34.35 1.58 17.87
N PRO A 373 33.30 1.85 18.68
CA PRO A 373 31.89 1.67 18.29
C PRO A 373 31.43 2.46 17.07
N SER A 374 31.96 3.67 16.85
CA SER A 374 31.60 4.55 15.72
C SER A 374 32.08 4.03 14.36
N ALA A 375 32.89 2.97 14.34
CA ALA A 375 33.33 2.32 13.09
C ALA A 375 32.27 1.38 12.49
N LEU A 376 31.16 1.15 13.20
CA LEU A 376 30.06 0.30 12.77
C LEU A 376 28.78 1.10 12.55
N ALA A 377 28.00 0.68 11.54
CA ALA A 377 26.66 1.17 11.28
C ALA A 377 25.69 0.03 10.91
N GLY A 378 24.39 0.29 11.04
CA GLY A 378 23.35 -0.64 10.65
C GLY A 378 22.18 0.03 9.93
N PHE A 379 21.71 -0.58 8.85
CA PHE A 379 20.45 -0.20 8.20
C PHE A 379 19.38 -1.23 8.52
N GLY A 380 18.31 -0.80 9.19
CA GLY A 380 17.15 -1.64 9.49
C GLY A 380 16.11 -1.61 8.37
N SER A 381 15.10 -2.49 8.41
CA SER A 381 14.09 -2.57 7.35
C SER A 381 12.68 -2.17 7.82
N ALA A 382 12.01 -1.32 7.05
CA ALA A 382 10.56 -1.10 7.18
C ALA A 382 9.69 -2.10 6.40
N LYS A 383 10.30 -3.18 5.87
CA LYS A 383 9.63 -4.40 5.40
C LYS A 383 9.55 -5.50 6.46
N CYS A 384 10.36 -5.37 7.51
CA CYS A 384 10.35 -6.25 8.67
C CYS A 384 9.26 -5.85 9.67
N SER A 385 9.02 -6.70 10.66
CA SER A 385 8.05 -6.47 11.73
C SER A 385 8.54 -5.42 12.73
N ASN A 386 7.64 -4.92 13.58
CA ASN A 386 7.97 -4.00 14.67
C ASN A 386 8.97 -4.62 15.65
N GLU A 387 8.82 -5.92 15.93
CA GLU A 387 9.69 -6.68 16.81
C GLU A 387 11.11 -6.77 16.24
N GLU A 388 11.22 -7.00 14.94
CA GLU A 388 12.50 -7.07 14.24
C GLU A 388 13.18 -5.69 14.18
N ALA A 389 12.41 -4.62 13.96
CA ALA A 389 12.90 -3.25 14.05
C ALA A 389 13.42 -2.91 15.45
N TRP A 390 12.68 -3.29 16.50
CA TRP A 390 13.08 -3.13 17.90
C TRP A 390 14.40 -3.86 18.19
N LEU A 391 14.51 -5.13 17.81
CA LEU A 391 15.73 -5.90 18.04
C LEU A 391 16.92 -5.35 17.27
N PHE A 392 16.73 -4.93 16.02
CA PHE A 392 17.82 -4.42 15.21
C PHE A 392 18.39 -3.12 15.78
N GLN A 393 17.54 -2.16 16.14
CA GLN A 393 18.02 -0.92 16.77
C GLN A 393 18.69 -1.19 18.12
N LYS A 394 18.15 -2.13 18.90
CA LYS A 394 18.72 -2.53 20.19
C LYS A 394 20.10 -3.16 19.99
N LEU A 395 20.29 -3.95 18.94
CA LEU A 395 21.59 -4.56 18.60
C LEU A 395 22.62 -3.49 18.25
N VAL A 396 22.26 -2.49 17.43
CA VAL A 396 23.20 -1.42 17.09
C VAL A 396 23.58 -0.63 18.36
N ARG A 397 22.60 -0.28 19.19
CA ARG A 397 22.84 0.53 20.40
C ARG A 397 23.60 -0.20 21.50
N THR A 398 23.23 -1.44 21.81
CA THR A 398 23.82 -2.21 22.92
C THR A 398 24.99 -3.09 22.48
N GLY A 399 24.92 -3.65 21.27
CA GLY A 399 25.95 -4.50 20.67
C GLY A 399 27.05 -3.70 19.99
N PHE A 400 26.72 -2.81 19.05
CA PHE A 400 27.76 -2.01 18.38
C PHE A 400 28.25 -0.92 19.33
N GLY A 401 27.36 -0.34 20.12
CA GLY A 401 27.67 0.71 21.10
C GLY A 401 27.62 2.11 20.49
N SER A 402 26.83 2.31 19.44
CA SER A 402 26.65 3.59 18.75
C SER A 402 25.18 3.81 18.39
N ASN A 403 24.84 5.03 17.97
CA ASN A 403 23.53 5.34 17.40
C ASN A 403 23.53 5.36 15.86
N HIS A 404 24.52 4.77 15.19
CA HIS A 404 24.59 4.69 13.71
C HIS A 404 23.60 3.65 13.17
N VAL A 405 22.32 3.88 13.44
CA VAL A 405 21.18 3.11 12.97
C VAL A 405 20.24 4.04 12.21
N ASP A 406 19.87 3.67 10.99
CA ASP A 406 18.86 4.40 10.22
C ASP A 406 18.06 3.40 9.37
N HIS A 407 17.02 3.87 8.69
CA HIS A 407 16.25 3.08 7.74
C HIS A 407 15.62 3.96 6.65
N CYS A 408 14.87 3.33 5.75
CA CYS A 408 14.23 3.95 4.59
C CYS A 408 13.38 5.21 4.87
N THR A 409 12.97 5.50 6.12
CA THR A 409 12.26 6.75 6.45
C THR A 409 13.11 7.97 6.08
N ARG A 410 14.45 7.86 6.19
CA ARG A 410 15.41 8.88 5.78
C ARG A 410 15.21 9.31 4.34
N LEU A 411 14.98 8.35 3.47
CA LEU A 411 14.76 8.55 2.04
C LEU A 411 13.27 8.76 1.71
N CYS A 412 12.37 8.77 2.70
CA CYS A 412 10.93 8.80 2.49
C CYS A 412 10.26 10.01 3.18
N HIS A 413 10.05 9.98 4.49
CA HIS A 413 9.23 10.98 5.19
C HIS A 413 10.00 11.70 6.31
N ALA A 414 11.33 11.62 6.33
CA ALA A 414 12.13 12.26 7.39
C ALA A 414 11.90 13.78 7.50
N SER A 415 11.77 14.51 6.39
CA SER A 415 11.37 15.93 6.43
C SER A 415 9.96 16.15 6.98
N SER A 416 9.00 15.29 6.62
CA SER A 416 7.65 15.33 7.20
C SER A 416 7.70 15.12 8.71
N VAL A 417 8.47 14.13 9.18
CA VAL A 417 8.67 13.85 10.62
C VAL A 417 9.31 15.04 11.32
N ALA A 418 10.37 15.62 10.75
CA ALA A 418 11.04 16.78 11.33
C ALA A 418 10.07 17.96 11.53
N ALA A 419 9.28 18.28 10.51
CA ALA A 419 8.29 19.36 10.59
C ALA A 419 7.16 19.04 11.57
N LEU A 420 6.61 17.82 11.56
CA LEU A 420 5.53 17.40 12.45
C LEU A 420 5.99 17.35 13.92
N MET A 421 7.18 16.84 14.20
CA MET A 421 7.76 16.87 15.55
C MET A 421 7.98 18.30 16.03
N GLU A 422 8.51 19.19 15.18
CA GLU A 422 8.73 20.58 15.54
C GLU A 422 7.41 21.31 15.86
N CYS A 423 6.42 21.16 14.98
CA CYS A 423 5.20 21.96 15.00
C CYS A 423 4.10 21.36 15.88
N LEU A 424 3.94 20.03 15.89
CA LEU A 424 2.87 19.32 16.60
C LEU A 424 3.36 18.47 17.78
N GLY A 425 4.64 18.12 17.84
CA GLY A 425 5.21 17.28 18.90
C GLY A 425 5.04 15.77 18.69
N SER A 426 4.56 15.35 17.52
CA SER A 426 4.43 13.94 17.14
C SER A 426 4.80 13.76 15.68
N GLY A 427 5.53 12.69 15.35
CA GLY A 427 5.86 12.32 13.97
C GLY A 427 4.76 11.51 13.29
N ALA A 428 3.71 11.10 14.03
CA ALA A 428 2.61 10.32 13.50
C ALA A 428 1.56 11.21 12.79
N VAL A 429 0.68 10.59 12.00
CA VAL A 429 -0.42 11.31 11.33
C VAL A 429 -1.44 11.78 12.37
N THR A 430 -2.23 12.82 12.10
CA THR A 430 -3.25 13.32 13.07
C THR A 430 -4.61 12.67 12.91
N ALA A 431 -4.87 12.06 11.75
CA ALA A 431 -6.14 11.46 11.36
C ALA A 431 -5.87 10.37 10.31
N SER A 432 -6.70 9.34 10.23
CA SER A 432 -6.58 8.35 9.15
C SER A 432 -7.02 8.91 7.79
N PHE A 433 -6.61 8.26 6.70
CA PHE A 433 -7.08 8.63 5.37
C PHE A 433 -8.58 8.43 5.15
N MET A 434 -9.24 7.65 6.01
CA MET A 434 -10.69 7.40 5.95
C MET A 434 -11.50 8.63 6.34
N GLN A 435 -10.90 9.57 7.10
CA GLN A 435 -11.52 10.85 7.45
C GLN A 435 -11.82 11.73 6.23
N ALA A 436 -11.24 11.43 5.06
CA ALA A 436 -11.64 12.06 3.80
C ALA A 436 -13.14 11.89 3.49
N LEU A 437 -13.79 10.82 3.95
CA LEU A 437 -15.24 10.61 3.76
C LEU A 437 -16.11 11.57 4.56
N GLN A 438 -15.54 12.26 5.57
CA GLN A 438 -16.23 13.23 6.41
C GLN A 438 -15.77 14.68 6.13
N ALA A 439 -14.89 14.88 5.15
CA ALA A 439 -14.34 16.18 4.81
C ALA A 439 -15.16 16.86 3.71
N ASP A 440 -15.28 18.18 3.77
CA ASP A 440 -15.84 19.00 2.69
C ASP A 440 -14.78 19.31 1.62
N VAL A 441 -13.52 19.43 2.04
CA VAL A 441 -12.36 19.68 1.18
C VAL A 441 -11.23 18.72 1.53
N VAL A 442 -10.67 18.10 0.50
CA VAL A 442 -9.47 17.24 0.62
C VAL A 442 -8.38 17.82 -0.28
N ILE A 443 -7.20 18.08 0.28
CA ILE A 443 -6.01 18.43 -0.51
C ILE A 443 -5.13 17.18 -0.64
N LEU A 444 -4.83 16.79 -1.88
CA LEU A 444 -3.78 15.81 -2.22
C LEU A 444 -2.60 16.56 -2.83
N THR A 445 -1.45 16.59 -2.16
CA THR A 445 -0.28 17.36 -2.63
C THR A 445 1.00 16.54 -2.67
N GLY A 446 1.75 16.64 -3.78
CA GLY A 446 2.99 15.88 -3.98
C GLY A 446 2.81 14.37 -3.80
N CYS A 447 1.66 13.83 -4.18
CA CYS A 447 1.32 12.41 -4.03
C CYS A 447 0.45 11.92 -5.18
N ASN A 448 0.60 10.62 -5.51
CA ASN A 448 -0.25 9.91 -6.47
C ASN A 448 -0.81 8.63 -5.82
N PRO A 449 -1.90 8.75 -5.02
CA PRO A 449 -2.46 7.61 -4.28
C PRO A 449 -2.97 6.49 -5.18
N ALA A 450 -3.47 6.78 -6.39
CA ALA A 450 -3.97 5.74 -7.30
C ALA A 450 -2.88 4.72 -7.69
N VAL A 451 -1.61 5.14 -7.67
CA VAL A 451 -0.44 4.29 -7.94
C VAL A 451 0.18 3.76 -6.64
N ASN A 452 0.42 4.67 -5.70
CA ASN A 452 1.23 4.38 -4.51
C ASN A 452 0.44 3.72 -3.37
N HIS A 453 -0.84 4.06 -3.25
CA HIS A 453 -1.76 3.65 -2.18
C HIS A 453 -3.16 3.34 -2.75
N PRO A 454 -3.31 2.40 -3.69
CA PRO A 454 -4.51 2.33 -4.54
C PRO A 454 -5.80 2.10 -3.74
N VAL A 455 -5.72 1.37 -2.63
CA VAL A 455 -6.86 1.17 -1.72
C VAL A 455 -7.23 2.47 -0.99
N ALA A 456 -6.27 3.28 -0.53
CA ALA A 456 -6.58 4.60 0.03
C ALA A 456 -7.23 5.51 -1.02
N ALA A 457 -6.80 5.41 -2.29
CA ALA A 457 -7.41 6.16 -3.39
C ALA A 457 -8.91 5.85 -3.57
N THR A 458 -9.39 4.65 -3.23
CA THR A 458 -10.82 4.32 -3.28
C THR A 458 -11.66 5.22 -2.35
N TYR A 459 -11.13 5.58 -1.18
CA TYR A 459 -11.78 6.50 -0.25
C TYR A 459 -11.82 7.93 -0.79
N PHE A 460 -10.76 8.39 -1.47
CA PHE A 460 -10.75 9.71 -2.11
C PHE A 460 -11.74 9.80 -3.29
N LYS A 461 -11.81 8.75 -4.12
CA LYS A 461 -12.81 8.65 -5.19
C LYS A 461 -14.24 8.65 -4.61
N GLN A 462 -14.46 7.92 -3.51
CA GLN A 462 -15.75 7.88 -2.83
C GLN A 462 -16.13 9.24 -2.21
N ALA A 463 -15.19 9.91 -1.53
CA ALA A 463 -15.40 11.25 -0.98
C ALA A 463 -15.82 12.24 -2.09
N ALA A 464 -15.08 12.26 -3.21
CA ALA A 464 -15.40 13.12 -4.34
C ALA A 464 -16.81 12.86 -4.91
N ARG A 465 -17.21 11.58 -5.05
CA ARG A 465 -18.57 11.20 -5.47
C ARG A 465 -19.66 11.61 -4.48
N ASN A 466 -19.32 11.68 -3.19
CA ASN A 466 -20.21 12.15 -2.13
C ASN A 466 -20.30 13.68 -2.03
N GLY A 467 -19.55 14.41 -2.87
CA GLY A 467 -19.60 15.88 -2.94
C GLY A 467 -18.41 16.60 -2.31
N THR A 468 -17.44 15.88 -1.73
CA THR A 468 -16.18 16.47 -1.23
C THR A 468 -15.42 17.13 -2.39
N LYS A 469 -14.96 18.37 -2.19
CA LYS A 469 -14.09 19.05 -3.16
C LYS A 469 -12.67 18.51 -3.02
N LEU A 470 -12.29 17.65 -3.96
CA LEU A 470 -10.92 17.13 -4.07
C LEU A 470 -10.04 18.15 -4.81
N ILE A 471 -8.96 18.60 -4.17
CA ILE A 471 -7.96 19.52 -4.73
C ILE A 471 -6.65 18.76 -4.90
N ILE A 472 -6.15 18.69 -6.12
CA ILE A 472 -4.87 18.05 -6.44
C ILE A 472 -3.83 19.13 -6.69
N ILE A 473 -2.72 19.11 -5.94
CA ILE A 473 -1.60 20.04 -6.08
C ILE A 473 -0.35 19.21 -6.42
N ASP A 474 -0.06 19.07 -7.70
CA ASP A 474 1.06 18.26 -8.19
C ASP A 474 1.53 18.80 -9.54
N PRO A 475 2.84 18.90 -9.83
CA PRO A 475 3.33 19.36 -11.13
C PRO A 475 2.89 18.44 -12.28
N ARG A 476 2.70 17.13 -11.99
CA ARG A 476 2.25 16.14 -12.95
C ARG A 476 0.75 15.92 -12.85
N GLY A 477 0.13 15.54 -13.97
CA GLY A 477 -1.20 14.95 -13.96
C GLY A 477 -1.23 13.55 -13.36
N GLN A 478 -2.42 13.13 -12.93
CA GLN A 478 -2.67 11.82 -12.36
C GLN A 478 -4.12 11.37 -12.57
N SER A 479 -4.40 10.07 -12.47
CA SER A 479 -5.75 9.54 -12.73
C SER A 479 -6.85 10.07 -11.79
N LEU A 480 -6.48 10.56 -10.61
CA LEU A 480 -7.43 11.21 -9.69
C LEU A 480 -7.89 12.59 -10.19
N ASP A 481 -7.28 13.17 -11.23
CA ASP A 481 -7.75 14.41 -11.85
C ASP A 481 -9.20 14.31 -12.33
N ALA A 482 -9.63 13.11 -12.76
CA ALA A 482 -11.02 12.84 -13.16
C ALA A 482 -12.04 13.03 -12.02
N TYR A 483 -11.57 13.05 -10.77
CA TYR A 483 -12.38 13.25 -9.56
C TYR A 483 -12.15 14.62 -8.91
N ALA A 484 -11.20 15.41 -9.41
CA ALA A 484 -10.79 16.66 -8.78
C ALA A 484 -11.80 17.77 -9.08
N TRP A 485 -12.14 18.54 -8.05
CA TRP A 485 -12.79 19.84 -8.24
C TRP A 485 -11.81 20.85 -8.87
N ARG A 486 -10.54 20.79 -8.45
CA ARG A 486 -9.43 21.56 -9.02
C ARG A 486 -8.16 20.73 -9.03
N SER A 487 -7.44 20.77 -10.15
CA SER A 487 -6.05 20.34 -10.25
C SER A 487 -5.18 21.56 -10.49
N VAL A 488 -4.19 21.78 -9.63
CA VAL A 488 -3.27 22.91 -9.66
C VAL A 488 -1.90 22.38 -10.06
N ARG A 489 -1.46 22.76 -11.27
CA ARG A 489 -0.11 22.50 -11.77
C ARG A 489 0.79 23.66 -11.43
N PHE A 490 1.84 23.40 -10.68
CA PHE A 490 2.82 24.38 -10.28
C PHE A 490 4.21 23.99 -10.83
N SER A 491 5.09 24.97 -10.93
CA SER A 491 6.48 24.78 -11.36
C SER A 491 7.21 23.91 -10.34
N PRO A 492 7.93 22.83 -10.73
CA PRO A 492 8.58 21.94 -9.77
C PRO A 492 9.53 22.70 -8.83
N GLY A 493 9.40 22.48 -7.52
CA GLY A 493 10.10 23.26 -6.48
C GLY A 493 9.42 24.59 -6.09
N GLY A 494 8.28 24.90 -6.69
CA GLY A 494 7.48 26.10 -6.39
C GLY A 494 6.52 25.96 -5.21
N ASP A 495 6.55 24.83 -4.49
CA ASP A 495 5.62 24.44 -3.43
C ASP A 495 5.51 25.48 -2.30
N VAL A 496 6.65 25.84 -1.67
CA VAL A 496 6.70 26.83 -0.58
C VAL A 496 6.09 28.16 -1.02
N SER A 497 6.35 28.58 -2.26
CA SER A 497 5.80 29.82 -2.82
C SER A 497 4.28 29.75 -2.95
N LEU A 498 3.74 28.63 -3.45
CA LEU A 498 2.31 28.41 -3.60
C LEU A 498 1.60 28.41 -2.23
N PHE A 499 2.11 27.63 -1.27
CA PHE A 499 1.45 27.50 0.03
C PHE A 499 1.52 28.80 0.85
N ASN A 500 2.63 29.53 0.78
CA ASN A 500 2.71 30.84 1.42
C ASN A 500 1.78 31.87 0.76
N ALA A 501 1.58 31.81 -0.55
CA ALA A 501 0.58 32.63 -1.23
C ALA A 501 -0.85 32.30 -0.78
N MET A 502 -1.16 31.01 -0.58
CA MET A 502 -2.43 30.59 0.00
C MET A 502 -2.60 31.11 1.44
N LEU A 503 -1.59 30.96 2.29
CA LEU A 503 -1.59 31.52 3.65
C LEU A 503 -1.78 33.05 3.63
N ASN A 504 -1.15 33.75 2.70
CA ASN A 504 -1.31 35.20 2.52
C ASN A 504 -2.77 35.56 2.24
N VAL A 505 -3.44 34.85 1.33
CA VAL A 505 -4.87 35.08 1.05
C VAL A 505 -5.72 34.84 2.30
N ILE A 506 -5.51 33.72 3.00
CA ILE A 506 -6.29 33.35 4.18
C ILE A 506 -6.14 34.40 5.29
N ILE A 507 -4.91 34.86 5.54
CA ILE A 507 -4.62 35.81 6.61
C ILE A 507 -5.07 37.23 6.23
N SER A 508 -4.79 37.68 5.01
CA SER A 508 -5.13 39.05 4.56
C SER A 508 -6.63 39.27 4.39
N GLU A 509 -7.39 38.22 4.04
CA GLU A 509 -8.85 38.28 3.94
C GLU A 509 -9.56 37.98 5.27
N GLY A 510 -8.83 37.63 6.34
CA GLY A 510 -9.40 37.34 7.66
C GLY A 510 -10.20 36.04 7.72
N LEU A 511 -9.80 35.02 6.94
CA LEU A 511 -10.47 33.72 6.84
C LEU A 511 -9.93 32.65 7.80
N PHE A 512 -9.03 33.02 8.71
CA PHE A 512 -8.42 32.12 9.69
C PHE A 512 -9.32 31.90 10.93
N ASP A 513 -9.17 30.75 11.60
CA ASP A 513 -9.88 30.48 12.86
C ASP A 513 -9.11 31.10 14.03
N LYS A 514 -9.50 32.32 14.38
CA LYS A 514 -8.90 33.06 15.49
C LYS A 514 -9.02 32.32 16.84
N ASN A 515 -10.17 31.72 17.13
CA ASN A 515 -10.38 31.07 18.42
C ASN A 515 -9.50 29.82 18.55
N TYR A 516 -9.37 29.05 17.46
CA TYR A 516 -8.46 27.92 17.40
C TYR A 516 -7.01 28.36 17.59
N ILE A 517 -6.57 29.40 16.87
CA ILE A 517 -5.22 29.94 16.98
C ILE A 517 -4.90 30.36 18.41
N ASP A 518 -5.75 31.20 19.02
CA ASP A 518 -5.53 31.73 20.38
C ASP A 518 -5.48 30.59 21.42
N THR A 519 -6.31 29.56 21.24
CA THR A 519 -6.43 28.43 22.18
C THR A 519 -5.33 27.40 22.01
N HIS A 520 -5.06 26.95 20.79
CA HIS A 520 -4.27 25.73 20.53
C HIS A 520 -2.89 25.98 19.91
N THR A 521 -2.54 27.23 19.58
CA THR A 521 -1.30 27.53 18.86
C THR A 521 -0.42 28.58 19.56
N GLU A 522 0.83 28.67 19.10
CA GLU A 522 1.79 29.75 19.38
C GLU A 522 2.53 30.16 18.09
N GLY A 523 2.94 31.44 18.00
CA GLY A 523 3.78 31.95 16.90
C GLY A 523 3.03 32.48 15.68
N PHE A 524 1.71 32.69 15.75
CA PHE A 524 0.90 33.17 14.63
C PHE A 524 1.33 34.55 14.11
N GLU A 525 1.67 35.49 14.99
CA GLU A 525 2.08 36.84 14.60
C GLU A 525 3.37 36.84 13.77
N ALA A 526 4.31 35.95 14.12
CA ALA A 526 5.55 35.78 13.37
C ALA A 526 5.29 35.19 11.97
N LEU A 527 4.36 34.23 11.86
CA LEU A 527 3.90 33.71 10.58
C LEU A 527 3.26 34.82 9.74
N ALA A 528 2.27 35.53 10.28
CA ALA A 528 1.56 36.59 9.57
C ALA A 528 2.50 37.69 9.06
N ALA A 529 3.50 38.09 9.86
CA ALA A 529 4.51 39.06 9.45
C ALA A 529 5.39 38.53 8.30
N SER A 530 5.80 37.26 8.36
CA SER A 530 6.68 36.65 7.35
C SER A 530 6.02 36.51 5.96
N ILE A 531 4.72 36.24 5.92
CA ILE A 531 3.97 35.97 4.68
C ILE A 531 3.29 37.22 4.11
N ALA A 532 3.30 38.37 4.80
CA ALA A 532 2.60 39.59 4.38
C ALA A 532 2.96 40.05 2.96
N GLY A 533 4.24 39.89 2.56
CA GLY A 533 4.73 40.23 1.22
C GLY A 533 4.57 39.14 0.16
N MET A 534 4.12 37.94 0.55
CA MET A 534 4.00 36.78 -0.34
C MET A 534 2.62 36.72 -0.99
N THR A 535 2.19 37.82 -1.64
CA THR A 535 0.87 37.86 -2.28
C THR A 535 0.79 36.92 -3.49
N PRO A 536 -0.41 36.49 -3.92
CA PRO A 536 -0.58 35.70 -5.13
C PRO A 536 0.12 36.29 -6.37
N GLU A 537 0.09 37.61 -6.55
CA GLU A 537 0.78 38.30 -7.66
C GLU A 537 2.31 38.16 -7.59
N VAL A 538 2.89 38.24 -6.39
CA VAL A 538 4.34 38.16 -6.19
C VAL A 538 4.82 36.71 -6.34
N MET A 539 4.03 35.75 -5.87
CA MET A 539 4.40 34.32 -5.89
C MET A 539 4.05 33.62 -7.20
N SER A 540 3.10 34.14 -8.00
CA SER A 540 2.67 33.53 -9.25
C SER A 540 3.81 33.28 -10.25
N PRO A 541 4.76 34.22 -10.50
CA PRO A 541 5.90 33.95 -11.38
C PRO A 541 6.86 32.87 -10.86
N VAL A 542 6.86 32.59 -9.56
CA VAL A 542 7.76 31.62 -8.92
C VAL A 542 7.15 30.23 -8.90
N CYS A 543 5.87 30.12 -8.52
CA CYS A 543 5.16 28.84 -8.50
C CYS A 543 4.49 28.48 -9.83
N GLY A 544 4.38 29.41 -10.79
CA GLY A 544 3.73 29.17 -12.07
C GLY A 544 2.21 29.01 -12.02
N VAL A 545 1.56 29.39 -10.91
CA VAL A 545 0.09 29.30 -10.74
C VAL A 545 -0.55 30.68 -10.88
N ASP A 546 -1.67 30.76 -11.59
CA ASP A 546 -2.44 32.01 -11.73
C ASP A 546 -2.88 32.57 -10.36
N PRO A 547 -2.74 33.89 -10.10
CA PRO A 547 -3.12 34.50 -8.83
C PRO A 547 -4.58 34.26 -8.41
N ASN A 548 -5.52 34.17 -9.36
CA ASN A 548 -6.92 33.92 -9.06
C ASN A 548 -7.17 32.46 -8.70
N THR A 549 -6.49 31.51 -9.34
CA THR A 549 -6.51 30.11 -8.93
C THR A 549 -5.99 29.93 -7.51
N ILE A 550 -4.90 30.61 -7.13
CA ILE A 550 -4.38 30.59 -5.75
C ILE A 550 -5.45 31.06 -4.77
N ARG A 551 -6.11 32.20 -5.07
CA ARG A 551 -7.21 32.71 -4.23
C ARG A 551 -8.39 31.76 -4.14
N GLU A 552 -8.80 31.19 -5.26
CA GLU A 552 -9.94 30.27 -5.33
C GLU A 552 -9.72 29.06 -4.43
N VAL A 553 -8.55 28.43 -4.53
CA VAL A 553 -8.17 27.26 -3.74
C VAL A 553 -7.99 27.61 -2.26
N ALA A 554 -7.32 28.71 -1.95
CA ALA A 554 -7.11 29.17 -0.57
C ALA A 554 -8.45 29.45 0.15
N ARG A 555 -9.37 30.16 -0.52
CA ARG A 555 -10.71 30.45 0.01
C ARG A 555 -11.53 29.18 0.19
N ALA A 556 -11.52 28.27 -0.78
CA ALA A 556 -12.25 27.01 -0.68
C ALA A 556 -11.78 26.18 0.52
N TYR A 557 -10.47 26.10 0.76
CA TYR A 557 -9.90 25.38 1.90
C TYR A 557 -10.24 26.04 3.25
N ALA A 558 -10.07 27.37 3.36
CA ALA A 558 -10.32 28.09 4.61
C ALA A 558 -11.81 28.16 5.00
N GLN A 559 -12.72 28.15 4.02
CA GLN A 559 -14.17 28.22 4.26
C GLN A 559 -14.83 26.86 4.48
N ALA A 560 -14.11 25.75 4.32
CA ALA A 560 -14.62 24.42 4.61
C ALA A 560 -14.87 24.26 6.12
N GLU A 561 -15.93 23.54 6.51
CA GLU A 561 -16.15 23.21 7.93
C GLU A 561 -15.15 22.16 8.38
N ASN A 562 -14.93 21.15 7.52
CA ASN A 562 -13.94 20.10 7.70
C ASN A 562 -13.02 19.98 6.47
N ALA A 563 -11.72 20.17 6.67
CA ALA A 563 -10.74 19.91 5.62
C ALA A 563 -9.51 19.12 6.11
N ILE A 564 -8.96 18.31 5.22
CA ILE A 564 -7.82 17.43 5.51
C ILE A 564 -6.78 17.50 4.39
N ILE A 565 -5.50 17.49 4.77
CA ILE A 565 -4.37 17.53 3.83
C ILE A 565 -3.64 16.19 3.85
N PHE A 566 -3.50 15.59 2.66
CA PHE A 566 -2.68 14.42 2.39
C PHE A 566 -1.48 14.80 1.55
N TRP A 567 -0.30 14.31 1.91
CA TRP A 567 0.89 14.52 1.10
C TRP A 567 1.79 13.31 1.01
N GLY A 568 2.70 13.35 0.05
CA GLY A 568 3.65 12.29 -0.22
C GLY A 568 5.04 12.83 -0.51
N MET A 569 5.66 12.19 -1.47
CA MET A 569 7.08 12.32 -1.76
C MET A 569 7.45 13.60 -2.51
N GLY A 570 6.51 14.20 -3.25
CA GLY A 570 6.69 15.51 -3.87
C GLY A 570 6.74 16.67 -2.87
N ILE A 571 6.49 16.40 -1.58
CA ILE A 571 6.72 17.37 -0.51
C ILE A 571 8.04 17.08 0.19
N SER A 572 8.30 15.82 0.56
CA SER A 572 9.42 15.48 1.43
C SER A 572 10.78 15.38 0.72
N GLN A 573 10.86 14.91 -0.53
CA GLN A 573 12.14 14.63 -1.21
C GLN A 573 12.70 15.84 -1.98
N HIS A 574 12.83 16.95 -1.27
CA HIS A 574 13.40 18.21 -1.73
C HIS A 574 14.40 18.74 -0.71
N VAL A 575 15.36 19.57 -1.13
CA VAL A 575 16.27 20.26 -0.19
C VAL A 575 15.56 21.23 0.77
N HIS A 576 14.30 21.56 0.47
CA HIS A 576 13.40 22.36 1.29
C HIS A 576 12.14 21.55 1.68
N GLY A 577 12.24 20.22 1.75
CA GLY A 577 11.09 19.37 2.04
C GLY A 577 10.51 19.57 3.44
N THR A 578 11.33 19.93 4.42
CA THR A 578 10.86 20.27 5.78
C THR A 578 10.03 21.57 5.75
N ASP A 579 10.43 22.53 4.93
CA ASP A 579 9.73 23.80 4.75
C ASP A 579 8.40 23.62 4.01
N ASN A 580 8.36 22.74 3.00
CA ASN A 580 7.09 22.35 2.36
C ASN A 580 6.08 21.83 3.40
N ALA A 581 6.53 20.91 4.27
CA ALA A 581 5.67 20.37 5.32
C ALA A 581 5.26 21.42 6.37
N ARG A 582 6.16 22.34 6.76
CA ARG A 582 5.84 23.47 7.66
C ARG A 582 4.73 24.36 7.10
N CYS A 583 4.74 24.63 5.80
CA CYS A 583 3.66 25.38 5.13
C CYS A 583 2.31 24.64 5.19
N LEU A 584 2.29 23.33 4.94
CA LEU A 584 1.06 22.51 5.04
C LEU A 584 0.51 22.47 6.47
N ILE A 585 1.38 22.29 7.46
CA ILE A 585 0.99 22.34 8.88
C ILE A 585 0.43 23.73 9.22
N SER A 586 1.06 24.80 8.74
CA SER A 586 0.60 26.16 8.95
C SER A 586 -0.77 26.43 8.32
N LEU A 587 -1.05 25.89 7.13
CA LEU A 587 -2.38 25.97 6.50
C LEU A 587 -3.45 25.33 7.39
N ALA A 588 -3.20 24.11 7.87
CA ALA A 588 -4.15 23.39 8.71
C ALA A 588 -4.38 24.08 10.07
N LEU A 589 -3.30 24.51 10.74
CA LEU A 589 -3.40 25.21 12.02
C LEU A 589 -4.07 26.58 11.90
N THR A 590 -3.84 27.31 10.81
CA THR A 590 -4.45 28.63 10.56
C THR A 590 -5.97 28.52 10.42
N CYS A 591 -6.46 27.40 9.91
CA CYS A 591 -7.89 27.18 9.65
C CYS A 591 -8.58 26.28 10.68
N GLY A 592 -7.89 25.84 11.75
CA GLY A 592 -8.48 24.94 12.76
C GLY A 592 -8.82 23.53 12.22
N HIS A 593 -8.06 23.06 11.24
CA HIS A 593 -8.25 21.77 10.55
C HIS A 593 -7.41 20.63 11.15
N THR A 594 -7.30 20.60 12.49
CA THR A 594 -6.67 19.51 13.25
C THR A 594 -7.42 19.26 14.56
N GLY A 595 -7.55 17.98 14.95
CA GLY A 595 -8.19 17.58 16.20
C GLY A 595 -9.71 17.36 16.13
N ARG A 596 -10.31 17.39 14.94
CA ARG A 596 -11.76 17.19 14.72
C ARG A 596 -12.03 16.12 13.63
N PRO A 597 -13.15 15.39 13.69
CA PRO A 597 -13.58 14.51 12.59
C PRO A 597 -13.61 15.24 11.24
N GLY A 598 -13.20 14.56 10.17
CA GLY A 598 -13.07 15.15 8.83
C GLY A 598 -11.88 16.11 8.64
N THR A 599 -11.05 16.31 9.68
CA THR A 599 -9.90 17.21 9.63
C THR A 599 -8.58 16.51 9.89
N GLY A 600 -7.47 17.08 9.40
CA GLY A 600 -6.14 16.64 9.83
C GLY A 600 -5.01 16.84 8.82
N LEU A 601 -3.89 16.22 9.18
CA LEU A 601 -2.64 16.18 8.44
C LEU A 601 -2.20 14.72 8.33
N HIS A 602 -2.02 14.24 7.09
CA HIS A 602 -1.70 12.85 6.82
C HIS A 602 -0.60 12.71 5.76
N PRO A 603 0.68 12.56 6.17
CA PRO A 603 1.72 12.08 5.26
C PRO A 603 1.42 10.62 4.89
N LEU A 604 1.12 10.36 3.63
CA LEU A 604 0.87 9.02 3.10
C LEU A 604 2.16 8.21 3.12
N ARG A 605 2.36 7.45 4.21
CA ARG A 605 3.58 6.69 4.48
C ARG A 605 3.79 5.58 3.45
N GLY A 606 5.04 5.41 3.01
CA GLY A 606 5.40 4.55 1.89
C GLY A 606 5.29 3.05 2.17
N GLN A 607 6.28 2.47 2.86
CA GLN A 607 6.36 1.02 3.13
C GLN A 607 5.37 0.59 4.22
N ASN A 608 4.96 -0.68 4.18
CA ASN A 608 3.96 -1.28 5.08
C ASN A 608 4.23 -1.04 6.56
N ASN A 609 5.51 -1.01 6.97
CA ASN A 609 5.89 -0.83 8.37
C ASN A 609 6.80 0.38 8.63
N VAL A 610 6.80 1.40 7.76
CA VAL A 610 7.68 2.57 7.99
C VAL A 610 7.30 3.34 9.25
N GLN A 611 6.01 3.37 9.62
CA GLN A 611 5.58 3.98 10.87
C GLN A 611 6.12 3.19 12.05
N GLY A 612 5.90 1.87 12.08
CA GLY A 612 6.30 1.02 13.21
C GLY A 612 7.80 0.85 13.36
N ALA A 613 8.55 0.80 12.26
CA ALA A 613 10.01 0.84 12.27
C ALA A 613 10.56 2.15 12.87
N SER A 614 9.94 3.29 12.53
CA SER A 614 10.28 4.58 13.12
C SER A 614 9.86 4.67 14.59
N ASP A 615 8.67 4.18 14.95
CA ASP A 615 8.18 4.10 16.33
C ASP A 615 9.09 3.23 17.20
N ALA A 616 9.62 2.14 16.66
CA ALA A 616 10.58 1.27 17.33
C ALA A 616 11.99 1.88 17.46
N GLY A 617 12.24 3.08 16.90
CA GLY A 617 13.49 3.82 17.08
C GLY A 617 14.61 3.46 16.09
N LEU A 618 14.32 2.97 14.88
CA LEU A 618 15.31 2.80 13.81
C LEU A 618 15.82 4.14 13.22
N ILE A 619 15.98 5.17 14.05
CA ILE A 619 16.34 6.52 13.67
C ILE A 619 17.53 6.96 14.53
N PRO A 620 18.58 7.57 13.96
CA PRO A 620 19.85 7.74 14.66
C PRO A 620 19.80 8.78 15.80
N MET A 621 18.82 9.68 15.78
CA MET A 621 18.67 10.76 16.76
C MET A 621 17.61 10.49 17.84
N VAL A 622 16.87 9.38 17.77
CA VAL A 622 15.80 9.05 18.73
C VAL A 622 15.80 7.58 19.14
N LEU A 623 15.49 7.34 20.40
CA LEU A 623 15.03 6.08 20.98
C LEU A 623 13.56 5.82 20.57
N PRO A 624 12.97 4.65 20.90
CA PRO A 624 11.57 4.35 20.62
C PRO A 624 10.59 5.46 21.02
N ASP A 625 9.47 5.58 20.30
CA ASP A 625 8.48 6.66 20.37
C ASP A 625 9.06 8.07 20.16
N TYR A 626 10.06 8.20 19.28
CA TYR A 626 10.71 9.45 18.91
C TYR A 626 11.35 10.20 20.10
N GLN A 627 11.75 9.48 21.14
CA GLN A 627 12.38 10.05 22.33
C GLN A 627 13.84 10.44 22.05
N PRO A 628 14.28 11.70 22.21
CA PRO A 628 15.64 12.11 21.84
C PRO A 628 16.74 11.37 22.59
N VAL A 629 17.75 10.84 21.87
CA VAL A 629 18.89 10.12 22.50
C VAL A 629 19.71 10.99 23.46
N GLY A 630 19.69 12.31 23.24
CA GLY A 630 20.40 13.28 24.07
C GLY A 630 19.75 13.54 25.44
N ASP A 631 18.47 13.19 25.61
CA ASP A 631 17.78 13.37 26.88
C ASP A 631 18.25 12.34 27.91
N ALA A 632 18.86 12.82 29.00
CA ALA A 632 19.46 11.95 30.01
C ALA A 632 18.42 11.13 30.80
N GLN A 633 17.21 11.66 31.01
CA GLN A 633 16.18 10.95 31.77
C GLN A 633 15.56 9.84 30.92
N LEU A 634 15.25 10.15 29.66
CA LEU A 634 14.71 9.16 28.72
C LEU A 634 15.73 8.05 28.45
N ARG A 635 17.00 8.42 28.22
CA ARG A 635 18.07 7.46 28.01
C ARG A 635 18.28 6.54 29.21
N ALA A 636 18.27 7.07 30.44
CA ALA A 636 18.43 6.26 31.66
C ALA A 636 17.38 5.16 31.79
N ALA A 637 16.14 5.39 31.36
CA ALA A 637 15.09 4.38 31.37
C ALA A 637 15.40 3.18 30.45
N PHE A 638 15.98 3.45 29.26
CA PHE A 638 16.43 2.39 28.36
C PHE A 638 17.72 1.71 28.81
N GLU A 639 18.63 2.46 29.44
CA GLU A 639 19.84 1.89 30.06
C GLU A 639 19.48 0.91 31.18
N GLU A 640 18.45 1.22 31.97
CA GLU A 640 17.88 0.32 32.98
C GLU A 640 17.21 -0.89 32.32
N LEU A 641 16.33 -0.67 31.33
CA LEU A 641 15.61 -1.75 30.63
C LEU A 641 16.56 -2.76 29.97
N TRP A 642 17.65 -2.28 29.36
CA TRP A 642 18.60 -3.12 28.63
C TRP A 642 19.86 -3.47 29.42
N ASN A 643 20.01 -2.92 30.64
CA ASN A 643 21.17 -3.09 31.49
C ASN A 643 22.48 -2.82 30.74
N THR A 644 22.55 -1.69 30.01
CA THR A 644 23.68 -1.29 29.16
C THR A 644 23.70 0.23 29.02
N GLU A 645 24.88 0.85 29.17
CA GLU A 645 25.06 2.30 28.93
C GLU A 645 24.89 2.63 27.43
N LEU A 646 24.21 3.74 27.13
CA LEU A 646 23.90 4.14 25.75
C LEU A 646 24.62 5.43 25.36
N ASP A 647 25.00 5.54 24.08
CA ASP A 647 25.63 6.76 23.55
C ASP A 647 24.65 7.94 23.61
N PRO A 648 25.00 9.08 24.27
CA PRO A 648 24.15 10.26 24.31
C PRO A 648 24.10 11.05 22.99
N LYS A 649 24.95 10.71 22.01
CA LYS A 649 25.08 11.47 20.76
C LYS A 649 24.21 10.88 19.65
N PRO A 650 23.49 11.72 18.88
CA PRO A 650 22.87 11.29 17.64
C PRO A 650 23.87 10.62 16.70
N GLY A 651 23.45 9.53 16.05
CA GLY A 651 24.23 8.91 14.99
C GLY A 651 24.13 9.64 13.65
N LEU A 652 24.83 9.10 12.65
CA LEU A 652 24.79 9.56 11.27
C LEU A 652 23.56 8.99 10.54
N THR A 653 23.06 9.75 9.57
CA THR A 653 21.94 9.34 8.69
C THR A 653 22.42 8.55 7.47
N VAL A 654 21.51 7.92 6.73
CA VAL A 654 21.83 7.06 5.55
C VAL A 654 22.91 7.65 4.62
N VAL A 655 22.73 8.88 4.13
CA VAL A 655 23.68 9.51 3.20
C VAL A 655 24.99 9.88 3.89
N GLU A 656 24.93 10.39 5.12
CA GLU A 656 26.11 10.72 5.93
C GLU A 656 26.94 9.47 6.28
N ILE A 657 26.30 8.30 6.40
CA ILE A 657 26.98 7.01 6.60
C ILE A 657 27.78 6.64 5.36
N MET A 658 27.24 6.81 4.15
CA MET A 658 27.99 6.55 2.90
C MET A 658 29.23 7.45 2.79
N ASP A 659 29.08 8.74 3.11
CA ASP A 659 30.20 9.69 3.18
C ASP A 659 31.25 9.25 4.22
N ALA A 660 30.80 8.83 5.41
CA ALA A 660 31.69 8.41 6.49
C ALA A 660 32.43 7.10 6.17
N ILE A 661 31.84 6.21 5.36
CA ILE A 661 32.52 5.03 4.82
C ILE A 661 33.65 5.47 3.87
N LYS A 662 33.37 6.39 2.94
CA LYS A 662 34.40 6.92 2.03
C LYS A 662 35.51 7.67 2.75
N ALA A 663 35.18 8.32 3.86
CA ALA A 663 36.15 8.96 4.75
C ALA A 663 36.94 7.97 5.63
N GLY A 664 36.62 6.66 5.59
CA GLY A 664 37.29 5.62 6.38
C GLY A 664 36.94 5.64 7.87
N THR A 665 35.87 6.34 8.26
CA THR A 665 35.38 6.41 9.63
C THR A 665 34.53 5.19 9.96
N ILE A 666 33.56 4.86 9.08
CA ILE A 666 32.79 3.62 9.15
C ILE A 666 33.51 2.56 8.29
N LYS A 667 33.69 1.38 8.85
CA LYS A 667 34.44 0.27 8.24
C LYS A 667 33.64 -1.03 8.17
N GLY A 668 32.69 -1.20 9.09
CA GLY A 668 31.84 -2.37 9.17
C GLY A 668 30.37 -1.99 9.12
N MET A 669 29.55 -2.79 8.45
CA MET A 669 28.13 -2.51 8.34
C MET A 669 27.27 -3.78 8.35
N TYR A 670 26.08 -3.67 8.93
CA TYR A 670 25.03 -4.69 8.85
C TYR A 670 23.78 -4.11 8.21
N ILE A 671 23.37 -4.65 7.06
CA ILE A 671 22.18 -4.23 6.32
C ILE A 671 21.11 -5.32 6.44
N LEU A 672 19.97 -4.96 7.04
CA LEU A 672 18.77 -5.79 7.14
C LEU A 672 17.74 -5.30 6.14
N GLY A 673 17.41 -6.13 5.14
CA GLY A 673 16.25 -5.94 4.26
C GLY A 673 16.18 -4.57 3.57
N GLU A 674 17.32 -4.02 3.16
CA GLU A 674 17.44 -2.78 2.39
C GLU A 674 18.39 -2.94 1.20
N ASN A 675 18.21 -2.10 0.18
CA ASN A 675 18.98 -2.18 -1.07
C ASN A 675 19.62 -0.83 -1.47
N PRO A 676 20.53 -0.26 -0.64
CA PRO A 676 21.18 1.03 -0.91
C PRO A 676 21.93 1.11 -2.25
N ALA A 677 22.43 -0.01 -2.78
CA ALA A 677 23.04 -0.05 -4.12
C ALA A 677 22.06 0.26 -5.28
N MET A 678 20.77 0.38 -4.98
CA MET A 678 19.69 0.79 -5.87
C MET A 678 18.86 1.97 -5.35
N SER A 679 18.65 2.09 -4.04
CA SER A 679 17.73 3.08 -3.46
C SER A 679 18.34 4.44 -3.12
N ASP A 680 19.65 4.50 -2.85
CA ASP A 680 20.32 5.72 -2.39
C ASP A 680 20.56 6.68 -3.56
N PRO A 681 20.66 8.01 -3.32
CA PRO A 681 21.02 8.96 -4.37
C PRO A 681 22.49 8.79 -4.77
N ASP A 682 22.86 9.24 -5.97
CA ASP A 682 24.23 9.11 -6.51
C ASP A 682 24.76 7.68 -6.34
N LEU A 683 24.19 6.75 -7.10
CA LEU A 683 24.57 5.34 -6.98
C LEU A 683 26.05 5.08 -7.26
N THR A 684 26.74 5.93 -8.04
CA THR A 684 28.19 5.81 -8.21
C THR A 684 28.90 6.02 -6.88
N HIS A 685 28.53 7.06 -6.11
CA HIS A 685 29.05 7.27 -4.76
C HIS A 685 28.67 6.12 -3.82
N ALA A 686 27.38 5.80 -3.71
CA ALA A 686 26.90 4.79 -2.76
C ALA A 686 27.53 3.41 -3.00
N ARG A 687 27.60 2.95 -4.25
CA ARG A 687 28.25 1.67 -4.61
C ARG A 687 29.75 1.71 -4.32
N SER A 688 30.41 2.84 -4.57
CA SER A 688 31.83 3.00 -4.22
C SER A 688 32.07 3.00 -2.71
N ALA A 689 31.12 3.48 -1.91
CA ALA A 689 31.17 3.41 -0.45
C ALA A 689 31.02 1.96 0.02
N LEU A 690 29.98 1.26 -0.43
CA LEU A 690 29.75 -0.15 -0.08
C LEU A 690 30.95 -1.06 -0.42
N ALA A 691 31.60 -0.82 -1.57
CA ALA A 691 32.80 -1.56 -1.95
C ALA A 691 34.02 -1.28 -1.06
N ALA A 692 34.07 -0.13 -0.38
CA ALA A 692 35.18 0.27 0.48
C ALA A 692 35.06 -0.27 1.92
N LEU A 693 33.90 -0.82 2.31
CA LEU A 693 33.72 -1.46 3.62
C LEU A 693 34.68 -2.64 3.77
N GLU A 694 35.28 -2.76 4.96
CA GLU A 694 36.14 -3.89 5.31
C GLU A 694 35.29 -5.14 5.57
N HIS A 695 34.12 -4.97 6.19
CA HIS A 695 33.18 -6.07 6.45
C HIS A 695 31.72 -5.62 6.30
N LEU A 696 30.96 -6.30 5.44
CA LEU A 696 29.55 -6.04 5.19
C LEU A 696 28.72 -7.32 5.33
N VAL A 697 27.73 -7.28 6.22
CA VAL A 697 26.73 -8.33 6.40
C VAL A 697 25.43 -7.87 5.75
N VAL A 698 24.84 -8.70 4.89
CA VAL A 698 23.53 -8.44 4.27
C VAL A 698 22.56 -9.55 4.65
N GLN A 699 21.43 -9.19 5.23
CA GLN A 699 20.33 -10.10 5.49
C GLN A 699 19.16 -9.74 4.56
N ASP A 700 18.81 -10.64 3.65
CA ASP A 700 17.84 -10.36 2.58
C ASP A 700 17.14 -11.65 2.11
N LEU A 701 16.11 -11.47 1.29
CA LEU A 701 15.37 -12.56 0.66
C LEU A 701 16.05 -13.09 -0.61
N PHE A 702 16.79 -12.22 -1.29
CA PHE A 702 17.41 -12.48 -2.58
C PHE A 702 18.85 -11.93 -2.59
N ALA A 703 19.68 -12.42 -3.50
CA ALA A 703 20.95 -11.76 -3.80
C ALA A 703 20.68 -10.45 -4.57
N THR A 704 20.40 -9.38 -3.82
CA THR A 704 20.15 -8.03 -4.34
C THR A 704 21.44 -7.36 -4.82
N GLU A 705 21.32 -6.19 -5.45
CA GLU A 705 22.45 -5.38 -5.88
C GLU A 705 23.37 -5.02 -4.70
N THR A 706 22.80 -4.73 -3.52
CA THR A 706 23.59 -4.54 -2.29
C THR A 706 24.31 -5.81 -1.85
N ALA A 707 23.68 -6.99 -2.01
CA ALA A 707 24.29 -8.25 -1.61
C ALA A 707 25.60 -8.54 -2.38
N GLN A 708 25.77 -8.03 -3.60
CA GLN A 708 27.01 -8.14 -4.38
C GLN A 708 28.22 -7.43 -3.74
N PHE A 709 28.01 -6.60 -2.72
CA PHE A 709 29.07 -5.97 -1.93
C PHE A 709 29.34 -6.70 -0.60
N ALA A 710 28.48 -7.65 -0.21
CA ALA A 710 28.53 -8.30 1.10
C ALA A 710 29.69 -9.30 1.22
N ASP A 711 30.22 -9.46 2.42
CA ASP A 711 31.11 -10.57 2.78
C ASP A 711 30.31 -11.80 3.23
N VAL A 712 29.17 -11.56 3.89
CA VAL A 712 28.24 -12.58 4.37
C VAL A 712 26.82 -12.21 3.97
N ILE A 713 26.09 -13.16 3.39
CA ILE A 713 24.66 -13.04 3.10
C ILE A 713 23.89 -14.04 3.97
N LEU A 714 22.88 -13.55 4.69
CA LEU A 714 22.05 -14.34 5.60
C LEU A 714 20.62 -14.45 5.03
N PRO A 715 20.12 -15.67 4.72
CA PRO A 715 18.79 -15.86 4.12
C PRO A 715 17.66 -15.63 5.12
N ALA A 716 16.80 -14.65 4.83
CA ALA A 716 15.66 -14.30 5.66
C ALA A 716 14.33 -14.91 5.17
N ALA A 717 13.39 -15.07 6.09
CA ALA A 717 12.01 -15.43 5.83
C ALA A 717 11.22 -14.24 5.24
N ALA A 718 10.45 -14.48 4.19
CA ALA A 718 9.52 -13.50 3.64
C ALA A 718 8.37 -13.23 4.62
N TRP A 719 7.61 -12.15 4.40
CA TRP A 719 6.46 -11.81 5.26
C TRP A 719 5.42 -12.93 5.39
N SER A 720 5.12 -13.65 4.31
CA SER A 720 4.22 -14.81 4.34
C SER A 720 4.81 -16.04 5.05
N GLU A 721 6.07 -16.00 5.46
CA GLU A 721 6.82 -17.10 6.08
C GLU A 721 7.11 -16.85 7.57
N LYS A 722 6.65 -15.71 8.12
CA LYS A 722 6.87 -15.31 9.51
C LYS A 722 5.65 -14.61 10.13
N SER A 723 5.67 -14.51 11.45
CA SER A 723 4.65 -13.81 12.24
C SER A 723 5.27 -12.65 13.00
N GLY A 724 4.47 -11.61 13.28
CA GLY A 724 4.91 -10.37 13.92
C GLY A 724 3.88 -9.27 13.72
N THR A 725 4.20 -8.05 14.12
CA THR A 725 3.31 -6.91 13.93
C THR A 725 3.88 -5.87 12.97
N VAL A 726 3.00 -5.14 12.28
CA VAL A 726 3.37 -3.94 11.51
C VAL A 726 2.44 -2.80 11.87
N THR A 727 2.94 -1.58 11.82
CA THR A 727 2.15 -0.37 12.01
C THR A 727 2.01 0.39 10.69
N ASN A 728 0.77 0.56 10.24
CA ASN A 728 0.46 1.22 8.98
C ASN A 728 0.44 2.76 9.08
N THR A 729 0.15 3.44 7.96
CA THR A 729 0.06 4.90 7.86
C THR A 729 -1.02 5.53 8.74
N ASN A 730 -2.02 4.76 9.17
CA ASN A 730 -3.12 5.22 10.03
C ASN A 730 -2.83 5.03 11.53
N ARG A 731 -1.60 4.66 11.92
CA ARG A 731 -1.24 4.26 13.30
C ARG A 731 -1.94 2.98 13.77
N GLN A 732 -2.28 2.09 12.85
CA GLN A 732 -2.88 0.80 13.19
C GLN A 732 -1.79 -0.24 13.30
N VAL A 733 -1.63 -0.82 14.48
CA VAL A 733 -0.80 -1.99 14.74
C VAL A 733 -1.57 -3.23 14.29
N GLN A 734 -1.01 -4.01 13.38
CA GLN A 734 -1.68 -5.09 12.67
C GLN A 734 -0.93 -6.41 12.81
N MET A 735 -1.68 -7.49 12.98
CA MET A 735 -1.12 -8.83 13.15
C MET A 735 -0.81 -9.49 11.80
N GLY A 736 0.47 -9.80 11.60
CA GLY A 736 0.96 -10.66 10.52
C GLY A 736 1.10 -12.11 10.98
N ARG A 737 0.65 -13.05 10.15
CA ARG A 737 0.76 -14.49 10.40
C ARG A 737 1.47 -15.20 9.25
N ALA A 738 2.34 -16.14 9.62
CA ALA A 738 2.99 -17.04 8.67
C ALA A 738 1.96 -17.94 7.99
N ALA A 739 1.91 -17.88 6.66
CA ALA A 739 1.12 -18.78 5.83
C ALA A 739 1.93 -19.98 5.33
N LEU A 740 3.24 -19.80 5.16
CA LEU A 740 4.20 -20.76 4.62
C LEU A 740 5.35 -21.01 5.60
N ALA A 741 6.06 -22.12 5.43
CA ALA A 741 7.38 -22.29 6.02
C ALA A 741 8.46 -21.58 5.18
N PRO A 742 9.52 -21.01 5.79
CA PRO A 742 10.68 -20.48 5.05
C PRO A 742 11.34 -21.55 4.17
N PRO A 743 11.96 -21.18 3.03
CA PRO A 743 12.59 -22.14 2.14
C PRO A 743 13.98 -22.56 2.65
N GLY A 744 14.29 -23.86 2.55
CA GLY A 744 15.60 -24.41 2.90
C GLY A 744 15.95 -24.17 4.38
N GLU A 745 17.09 -23.53 4.62
CA GLU A 745 17.57 -23.17 5.95
C GLU A 745 17.24 -21.72 6.34
N ALA A 746 16.49 -20.97 5.54
CA ALA A 746 16.14 -19.57 5.84
C ALA A 746 15.46 -19.43 7.22
N LYS A 747 15.74 -18.32 7.92
CA LYS A 747 15.21 -18.06 9.27
C LYS A 747 14.49 -16.72 9.34
N ALA A 748 13.57 -16.60 10.31
CA ALA A 748 12.94 -15.32 10.60
C ALA A 748 13.98 -14.30 11.08
N ASP A 749 13.79 -13.03 10.71
CA ASP A 749 14.81 -12.01 10.92
C ASP A 749 15.15 -11.81 12.39
N TRP A 750 14.15 -11.87 13.28
CA TRP A 750 14.35 -11.74 14.74
C TRP A 750 15.32 -12.79 15.29
N TRP A 751 15.29 -14.01 14.75
CA TRP A 751 16.17 -15.10 15.18
C TRP A 751 17.60 -14.80 14.76
N ILE A 752 17.80 -14.35 13.52
CA ILE A 752 19.13 -14.05 12.99
C ILE A 752 19.75 -12.87 13.77
N ILE A 753 18.97 -11.82 14.04
CA ILE A 753 19.41 -10.66 14.83
C ILE A 753 19.81 -11.10 16.25
N GLN A 754 19.02 -11.97 16.89
CA GLN A 754 19.34 -12.53 18.20
C GLN A 754 20.64 -13.35 18.18
N GLU A 755 20.87 -14.16 17.16
CA GLU A 755 22.08 -14.97 17.04
C GLU A 755 23.34 -14.13 16.85
N ILE A 756 23.24 -13.00 16.13
CA ILE A 756 24.32 -12.01 16.04
C ILE A 756 24.52 -11.34 17.41
N ALA A 757 23.45 -10.93 18.09
CA ALA A 757 23.52 -10.33 19.43
C ALA A 757 24.24 -11.23 20.44
N ARG A 758 23.96 -12.54 20.43
CA ARG A 758 24.64 -13.54 21.28
C ARG A 758 26.14 -13.59 21.03
N ARG A 759 26.57 -13.47 19.78
CA ARG A 759 28.00 -13.44 19.40
C ARG A 759 28.68 -12.12 19.74
N PHE A 760 27.92 -11.04 19.90
CA PHE A 760 28.36 -9.81 20.53
C PHE A 760 28.45 -9.90 22.07
N GLY A 761 28.12 -11.06 22.66
CA GLY A 761 28.14 -11.28 24.10
C GLY A 761 26.87 -10.83 24.84
N LEU A 762 25.80 -10.49 24.10
CA LEU A 762 24.52 -10.09 24.69
C LEU A 762 23.70 -11.33 25.06
N ALA A 763 23.15 -11.37 26.27
CA ALA A 763 22.42 -12.52 26.82
C ALA A 763 20.95 -12.61 26.33
N TRP A 764 20.71 -12.46 25.02
CA TRP A 764 19.36 -12.47 24.46
C TRP A 764 18.81 -13.90 24.36
N ASN A 765 17.54 -14.09 24.75
CA ASN A 765 16.89 -15.40 24.77
C ASN A 765 15.37 -15.32 24.55
N TYR A 766 14.95 -14.61 23.51
CA TYR A 766 13.59 -14.59 23.02
C TYR A 766 13.26 -15.90 22.28
N ASN A 767 12.07 -16.44 22.55
CA ASN A 767 11.54 -17.64 21.89
C ASN A 767 10.64 -17.32 20.69
N GLY A 768 10.19 -16.07 20.58
CA GLY A 768 9.25 -15.65 19.54
C GLY A 768 8.98 -14.14 19.59
N PRO A 769 8.33 -13.60 18.54
CA PRO A 769 8.01 -12.17 18.44
C PRO A 769 7.11 -11.68 19.58
N GLU A 770 6.25 -12.51 20.14
CA GLU A 770 5.36 -12.16 21.26
C GLU A 770 6.13 -11.72 22.52
N GLN A 771 7.31 -12.32 22.76
CA GLN A 771 8.18 -11.95 23.88
C GLN A 771 8.92 -10.63 23.61
N VAL A 772 9.29 -10.40 22.35
CA VAL A 772 9.88 -9.13 21.93
C VAL A 772 8.85 -8.01 22.06
N PHE A 773 7.62 -8.25 21.61
CA PHE A 773 6.51 -7.32 21.75
C PHE A 773 6.24 -6.97 23.23
N ALA A 774 6.33 -7.96 24.12
CA ALA A 774 6.21 -7.72 25.57
C ALA A 774 7.33 -6.84 26.14
N GLU A 775 8.55 -6.90 25.59
CA GLU A 775 9.63 -5.96 25.95
C GLU A 775 9.38 -4.57 25.35
N MET A 776 8.96 -4.50 24.08
CA MET A 776 8.64 -3.23 23.41
C MET A 776 7.64 -2.39 24.21
N LYS A 777 6.60 -3.02 24.75
CA LYS A 777 5.60 -2.35 25.60
C LYS A 777 6.17 -1.67 26.84
N GLN A 778 7.38 -2.05 27.29
CA GLN A 778 8.03 -1.40 28.43
C GLN A 778 8.71 -0.08 28.04
N GLY A 779 8.98 0.14 26.75
CA GLY A 779 9.62 1.36 26.23
C GLY A 779 8.80 2.13 25.19
N MET A 780 7.62 1.63 24.79
CA MET A 780 6.75 2.24 23.77
C MET A 780 5.34 2.46 24.31
N HIS A 781 5.05 3.72 24.68
CA HIS A 781 3.72 4.18 25.07
C HIS A 781 2.71 4.12 23.92
N SER A 782 3.16 4.15 22.66
CA SER A 782 2.31 3.89 21.51
C SER A 782 1.64 2.49 21.54
N LEU A 783 2.16 1.55 22.34
CA LEU A 783 1.59 0.22 22.54
C LEU A 783 0.82 0.06 23.87
N ASP A 784 0.60 1.16 24.60
CA ASP A 784 -0.23 1.15 25.79
C ASP A 784 -1.62 0.61 25.42
N HIS A 785 -2.13 -0.31 26.23
CA HIS A 785 -3.41 -1.01 26.02
C HIS A 785 -3.52 -1.89 24.75
N ILE A 786 -2.41 -2.13 24.05
CA ILE A 786 -2.33 -3.06 22.92
C ILE A 786 -1.53 -4.28 23.36
N SER A 787 -2.19 -5.39 23.64
CA SER A 787 -1.51 -6.66 23.96
C SER A 787 -1.39 -7.53 22.70
N TRP A 788 -0.44 -8.48 22.72
CA TRP A 788 -0.33 -9.48 21.66
C TRP A 788 -1.64 -10.26 21.47
N SER A 789 -2.27 -10.71 22.57
CA SER A 789 -3.54 -11.45 22.53
C SER A 789 -4.71 -10.63 21.99
N ARG A 790 -4.72 -9.30 22.25
CA ARG A 790 -5.68 -8.38 21.65
C ARG A 790 -5.49 -8.32 20.14
N LEU A 791 -4.26 -8.18 19.66
CA LEU A 791 -3.95 -8.15 18.23
C LEU A 791 -4.26 -9.49 17.54
N GLU A 792 -4.06 -10.63 18.22
CA GLU A 792 -4.47 -11.94 17.69
C GLU A 792 -5.98 -12.03 17.48
N ARG A 793 -6.76 -11.47 18.40
CA ARG A 793 -8.23 -11.47 18.36
C ARG A 793 -8.80 -10.44 17.38
N GLU A 794 -8.30 -9.21 17.41
CA GLU A 794 -8.85 -8.08 16.66
C GLU A 794 -8.18 -7.89 15.29
N GLY A 795 -6.96 -8.41 15.10
CA GLY A 795 -6.18 -8.31 13.87
C GLY A 795 -5.58 -6.92 13.60
N SER A 796 -6.18 -5.85 14.10
CA SER A 796 -5.73 -4.46 13.92
C SER A 796 -6.22 -3.57 15.05
N VAL A 797 -5.33 -2.79 15.66
CA VAL A 797 -5.67 -1.83 16.73
C VAL A 797 -5.00 -0.48 16.46
N THR A 798 -5.75 0.61 16.46
CA THR A 798 -5.23 1.98 16.29
C THR A 798 -4.65 2.49 17.62
N TYR A 799 -3.49 3.16 17.60
CA TYR A 799 -3.01 3.91 18.76
C TYR A 799 -3.26 5.42 18.59
N PRO A 800 -3.46 6.17 19.69
CA PRO A 800 -3.50 5.71 21.10
C PRO A 800 -4.80 4.98 21.46
N CYS A 801 -4.76 4.17 22.53
CA CYS A 801 -5.91 3.50 23.12
C CYS A 801 -6.10 3.99 24.56
N GLN A 802 -7.34 4.25 24.98
CA GLN A 802 -7.63 4.73 26.34
C GLN A 802 -7.74 3.60 27.38
N ALA A 803 -7.98 2.36 26.94
CA ALA A 803 -8.08 1.15 27.77
C ALA A 803 -7.93 -0.12 26.93
N ASP A 804 -7.69 -1.27 27.58
CA ASP A 804 -7.32 -2.56 26.95
C ASP A 804 -8.30 -3.07 25.89
N ASP A 805 -9.60 -2.75 25.98
CA ASP A 805 -10.62 -3.15 25.00
C ASP A 805 -11.39 -1.94 24.43
N ALA A 806 -10.91 -0.71 24.66
CA ALA A 806 -11.48 0.49 24.05
C ALA A 806 -10.97 0.64 22.60
N PRO A 807 -11.79 1.10 21.64
CA PRO A 807 -11.32 1.43 20.31
C PRO A 807 -10.25 2.53 20.39
N GLY A 808 -9.26 2.46 19.51
CA GLY A 808 -8.24 3.49 19.42
C GLY A 808 -8.74 4.77 18.76
N ASP A 809 -8.07 5.88 19.07
CA ASP A 809 -8.44 7.20 18.59
C ASP A 809 -8.04 7.38 17.12
N ASP A 810 -9.03 7.48 16.23
CA ASP A 810 -8.82 7.68 14.80
C ASP A 810 -8.28 9.09 14.50
N VAL A 811 -8.84 10.09 15.19
CA VAL A 811 -8.40 11.50 15.18
C VAL A 811 -7.80 11.83 16.53
N VAL A 812 -6.60 12.42 16.52
CA VAL A 812 -5.86 12.80 17.72
C VAL A 812 -5.70 14.33 17.84
N PHE A 813 -5.30 14.78 19.03
CA PHE A 813 -5.05 16.20 19.37
C PHE A 813 -6.32 17.07 19.42
N ALA A 814 -7.46 16.47 19.80
CA ALA A 814 -8.70 17.20 20.04
C ALA A 814 -8.58 18.17 21.24
N ASP A 815 -7.91 17.73 22.31
CA ASP A 815 -7.75 18.53 23.53
C ASP A 815 -6.47 19.36 23.52
N ALA A 816 -5.31 18.71 23.29
CA ALA A 816 -4.00 19.33 23.34
C ALA A 816 -3.00 18.63 22.40
N PHE A 817 -1.98 19.38 21.97
CA PHE A 817 -0.86 18.85 21.21
C PHE A 817 0.23 18.27 22.14
N PRO A 818 0.95 17.21 21.74
CA PRO A 818 2.03 16.59 22.51
C PRO A 818 3.33 17.44 22.51
N ARG A 819 3.20 18.74 22.77
CA ARG A 819 4.30 19.70 22.94
C ARG A 819 4.28 20.28 24.35
N SER A 820 5.39 20.90 24.72
CA SER A 820 5.45 21.75 25.91
C SER A 820 4.32 22.79 25.87
N ARG A 821 3.47 22.83 26.91
CA ARG A 821 2.29 23.69 27.05
C ARG A 821 1.03 23.30 26.26
N GLY A 822 1.01 22.14 25.60
CA GLY A 822 -0.19 21.64 24.93
C GLY A 822 -0.56 22.36 23.61
N LYS A 823 0.33 23.21 23.08
CA LYS A 823 0.07 24.06 21.90
C LYS A 823 0.96 23.69 20.71
N ALA A 824 0.38 23.68 19.52
CA ALA A 824 1.12 23.59 18.27
C ALA A 824 1.89 24.89 17.99
N LYS A 825 3.00 24.81 17.27
CA LYS A 825 3.84 25.97 16.90
C LYS A 825 3.78 26.21 15.40
N PHE A 826 3.57 27.48 15.03
CA PHE A 826 3.84 27.93 13.68
C PHE A 826 5.36 28.12 13.48
N SER A 827 5.87 27.54 12.40
CA SER A 827 7.27 27.68 11.97
C SER A 827 7.31 28.23 10.55
N PRO A 828 7.49 29.57 10.38
CA PRO A 828 7.49 30.20 9.06
C PRO A 828 8.60 29.66 8.15
N ALA A 829 8.27 29.49 6.87
CA ALA A 829 9.19 29.02 5.84
C ALA A 829 9.31 30.06 4.72
N SER A 830 10.49 30.16 4.11
CA SER A 830 10.76 31.08 2.99
C SER A 830 11.01 30.29 1.71
N PRO A 831 10.54 30.74 0.54
CA PRO A 831 10.83 30.07 -0.71
C PRO A 831 12.33 29.98 -0.99
N LEU A 832 12.79 28.77 -1.34
CA LEU A 832 14.13 28.49 -1.81
C LEU A 832 14.03 27.74 -3.14
N PRO A 833 14.94 27.99 -4.09
CA PRO A 833 14.99 27.19 -5.31
C PRO A 833 15.41 25.74 -4.99
N PRO A 834 15.13 24.79 -5.91
CA PRO A 834 15.83 23.51 -5.95
C PRO A 834 17.35 23.70 -5.96
N ASP A 835 18.10 22.70 -5.50
CA ASP A 835 19.57 22.78 -5.43
C ASP A 835 20.21 22.80 -6.82
N GLU A 836 19.64 22.05 -7.76
CA GLU A 836 20.16 21.90 -9.12
C GLU A 836 19.15 22.39 -10.19
N PRO A 837 18.91 23.71 -10.34
CA PRO A 837 17.98 24.24 -11.33
C PRO A 837 18.42 23.92 -12.76
N VAL A 838 17.44 23.88 -13.68
CA VAL A 838 17.68 23.67 -15.12
C VAL A 838 18.50 24.80 -15.74
N ASP A 839 19.32 24.46 -16.74
CA ASP A 839 20.13 25.40 -17.52
C ASP A 839 20.19 25.01 -19.01
N GLU A 840 20.95 25.74 -19.82
CA GLU A 840 21.08 25.44 -21.26
C GLU A 840 21.66 24.05 -21.55
N ALA A 841 22.50 23.52 -20.65
CA ALA A 841 23.13 22.20 -20.82
C ALA A 841 22.20 21.06 -20.37
N TYR A 842 21.35 21.31 -19.37
CA TYR A 842 20.39 20.39 -18.78
C TYR A 842 19.00 21.06 -18.65
N PRO A 843 18.27 21.21 -19.77
CA PRO A 843 17.07 22.05 -19.84
C PRO A 843 15.78 21.37 -19.35
N THR A 844 15.85 20.12 -18.89
CA THR A 844 14.67 19.31 -18.53
C THR A 844 14.72 18.92 -17.06
N VAL A 845 13.59 18.99 -16.36
CA VAL A 845 13.48 18.49 -14.97
C VAL A 845 13.29 16.98 -14.99
N LEU A 846 14.19 16.25 -14.34
CA LEU A 846 14.01 14.84 -13.99
C LEU A 846 13.26 14.73 -12.67
N THR A 847 12.24 13.89 -12.65
CA THR A 847 11.58 13.44 -11.42
C THR A 847 11.48 11.92 -11.39
N THR A 848 11.54 11.35 -10.19
CA THR A 848 11.48 9.90 -9.98
C THR A 848 10.22 9.49 -9.23
N GLY A 849 9.75 8.26 -9.43
CA GLY A 849 8.67 7.72 -8.62
C GLY A 849 8.36 6.26 -8.89
N ARG A 850 7.10 5.86 -8.72
CA ARG A 850 6.70 4.45 -8.68
C ARG A 850 5.69 4.12 -9.76
N LEU A 851 5.56 2.83 -10.02
CA LEU A 851 4.53 2.22 -10.85
C LEU A 851 3.55 1.47 -9.94
N LEU A 852 2.38 1.12 -10.47
CA LEU A 852 1.35 0.44 -9.68
C LEU A 852 1.76 -1.01 -9.42
N GLU A 853 2.36 -1.63 -10.42
CA GLU A 853 2.80 -3.02 -10.48
C GLU A 853 4.04 -3.24 -9.61
N HIS A 854 4.97 -2.29 -9.65
CA HIS A 854 6.28 -2.43 -9.01
C HIS A 854 6.41 -1.69 -7.69
N TRP A 855 7.16 -2.29 -6.76
CA TRP A 855 7.39 -1.70 -5.44
C TRP A 855 8.86 -1.41 -5.19
N HIS A 856 9.17 -0.14 -4.90
CA HIS A 856 10.52 0.36 -4.61
C HIS A 856 11.54 -0.10 -5.68
N THR A 857 12.58 -0.82 -5.28
CA THR A 857 13.70 -1.28 -6.13
C THR A 857 13.37 -2.54 -6.92
N GLY A 858 12.10 -2.99 -6.92
CA GLY A 858 11.66 -4.14 -7.70
C GLY A 858 12.06 -5.51 -7.14
N ALA A 859 12.82 -5.56 -6.04
CA ALA A 859 13.39 -6.82 -5.51
C ALA A 859 12.35 -7.94 -5.27
N MET A 860 11.14 -7.57 -4.85
CA MET A 860 10.01 -8.51 -4.69
C MET A 860 9.12 -8.57 -5.94
N THR A 861 8.71 -7.42 -6.48
CA THR A 861 7.67 -7.35 -7.51
C THR A 861 8.14 -7.84 -8.88
N ARG A 862 9.42 -7.64 -9.22
CA ARG A 862 10.02 -8.22 -10.44
C ARG A 862 10.28 -9.71 -10.37
N ARG A 863 10.08 -10.30 -9.18
CA ARG A 863 10.11 -11.75 -8.93
C ARG A 863 8.71 -12.31 -8.70
N SER A 864 7.69 -11.51 -9.01
CA SER A 864 6.30 -11.94 -9.08
C SER A 864 5.87 -11.97 -10.53
N ARG A 865 5.38 -13.13 -10.98
CA ARG A 865 5.07 -13.36 -12.40
C ARG A 865 4.05 -12.36 -12.92
N VAL A 866 2.93 -12.21 -12.21
CA VAL A 866 1.84 -11.32 -12.64
C VAL A 866 2.26 -9.86 -12.68
N LEU A 867 3.07 -9.41 -11.71
CA LEU A 867 3.48 -8.01 -11.63
C LEU A 867 4.53 -7.66 -12.68
N ASP A 868 5.51 -8.53 -12.89
CA ASP A 868 6.57 -8.31 -13.87
C ASP A 868 6.04 -8.43 -15.32
N GLU A 869 5.18 -9.42 -15.61
CA GLU A 869 4.56 -9.56 -16.95
C GLU A 869 3.73 -8.33 -17.36
N ARG A 870 3.16 -7.61 -16.39
CA ARG A 870 2.34 -6.41 -16.68
C ARG A 870 3.16 -5.18 -17.00
N GLU A 871 4.36 -5.06 -16.44
CA GLU A 871 5.21 -3.89 -16.63
C GLU A 871 6.70 -4.32 -16.63
N PRO A 872 7.13 -5.08 -17.66
CA PRO A 872 8.43 -5.76 -17.64
C PRO A 872 9.61 -4.84 -17.91
N GLU A 873 9.37 -3.71 -18.58
CA GLU A 873 10.41 -2.85 -19.14
C GLU A 873 10.56 -1.54 -18.37
N ALA A 874 11.81 -1.08 -18.24
CA ALA A 874 12.09 0.26 -17.75
C ALA A 874 11.70 1.30 -18.81
N ALA A 875 10.90 2.31 -18.42
CA ALA A 875 10.47 3.36 -19.33
C ALA A 875 10.58 4.77 -18.74
N ALA A 876 10.92 5.73 -19.60
CA ALA A 876 10.89 7.16 -19.32
C ALA A 876 9.59 7.76 -19.87
N PHE A 877 8.82 8.41 -19.00
CA PHE A 877 7.52 8.97 -19.35
C PHE A 877 7.64 10.46 -19.66
N LEU A 878 7.15 10.85 -20.81
CA LEU A 878 7.29 12.19 -21.39
C LEU A 878 5.96 12.67 -21.98
N ALA A 879 5.76 13.99 -22.00
CA ALA A 879 4.67 14.57 -22.77
C ALA A 879 4.83 14.22 -24.27
N PRO A 880 3.74 13.97 -25.03
CA PRO A 880 3.85 13.69 -26.46
C PRO A 880 4.63 14.75 -27.25
N SER A 881 4.49 16.04 -26.89
CA SER A 881 5.23 17.14 -27.53
C SER A 881 6.74 17.10 -27.26
N GLU A 882 7.19 16.52 -26.14
CA GLU A 882 8.62 16.32 -25.87
C GLU A 882 9.21 15.24 -26.76
N LEU A 883 8.47 14.16 -27.04
CA LEU A 883 8.87 13.12 -27.98
C LEU A 883 8.99 13.68 -29.40
N GLU A 884 8.02 14.48 -29.83
CA GLU A 884 8.07 15.19 -31.11
C GLU A 884 9.29 16.12 -31.21
N ARG A 885 9.59 16.89 -30.14
CA ARG A 885 10.76 17.77 -30.05
C ARG A 885 12.08 17.02 -30.15
N LEU A 886 12.14 15.79 -29.61
CA LEU A 886 13.31 14.92 -29.68
C LEU A 886 13.41 14.17 -31.01
N GLY A 887 12.32 14.08 -31.78
CA GLY A 887 12.26 13.27 -33.00
C GLY A 887 12.28 11.77 -32.71
N VAL A 888 11.69 11.35 -31.59
CA VAL A 888 11.68 9.96 -31.09
C VAL A 888 10.24 9.46 -31.00
N ALA A 889 9.96 8.25 -31.46
CA ALA A 889 8.65 7.63 -31.31
C ALA A 889 8.50 6.94 -29.94
N SER A 890 7.26 6.83 -29.43
CA SER A 890 7.01 6.00 -28.24
C SER A 890 7.41 4.55 -28.53
N GLY A 891 8.16 3.94 -27.62
CA GLY A 891 8.75 2.61 -27.79
C GLY A 891 10.20 2.61 -28.29
N GLU A 892 10.74 3.76 -28.70
CA GLU A 892 12.17 3.90 -29.01
C GLU A 892 12.99 4.31 -27.78
N ASP A 893 14.26 3.97 -27.76
CA ASP A 893 15.16 4.29 -26.65
C ASP A 893 15.57 5.77 -26.65
N ILE A 894 15.69 6.33 -25.44
CA ILE A 894 16.31 7.64 -25.22
C ILE A 894 17.43 7.54 -24.19
N HIS A 895 18.37 8.47 -24.32
CA HIS A 895 19.43 8.67 -23.35
C HIS A 895 19.09 9.84 -22.43
N ILE A 896 19.16 9.61 -21.12
CA ILE A 896 18.96 10.62 -20.08
C ILE A 896 20.28 10.82 -19.34
N ALA A 897 20.80 12.03 -19.38
CA ALA A 897 22.06 12.39 -18.71
C ALA A 897 21.85 13.54 -17.71
N THR A 898 22.48 13.41 -16.54
CA THR A 898 22.64 14.50 -15.57
C THR A 898 24.12 14.79 -15.35
N ARG A 899 24.45 15.69 -14.40
CA ARG A 899 25.85 15.98 -14.05
C ARG A 899 26.58 14.79 -13.40
N ARG A 900 25.85 13.75 -12.96
CA ARG A 900 26.40 12.61 -12.21
C ARG A 900 26.55 11.35 -13.06
N GLY A 901 25.65 11.13 -14.00
CA GLY A 901 25.64 9.92 -14.79
C GLY A 901 24.57 9.94 -15.87
N SER A 902 24.39 8.79 -16.50
CA SER A 902 23.44 8.63 -17.59
C SER A 902 22.86 7.23 -17.63
N ILE A 903 21.65 7.11 -18.15
CA ILE A 903 20.97 5.83 -18.40
C ILE A 903 20.33 5.86 -19.79
N THR A 904 20.02 4.68 -20.31
CA THR A 904 19.25 4.48 -21.55
C THR A 904 18.05 3.59 -21.24
N LEU A 905 16.87 3.98 -21.72
CA LEU A 905 15.62 3.26 -21.51
C LEU A 905 14.56 3.69 -22.54
N THR A 906 13.52 2.88 -22.66
CA THR A 906 12.41 3.08 -23.61
C THR A 906 11.64 4.37 -23.29
N ALA A 907 11.37 5.20 -24.29
CA ALA A 907 10.49 6.35 -24.14
C ALA A 907 9.01 5.93 -24.24
N ARG A 908 8.19 6.43 -23.31
CA ARG A 908 6.73 6.21 -23.31
C ARG A 908 6.00 7.55 -23.27
N ALA A 909 5.06 7.73 -24.18
CA ALA A 909 4.19 8.90 -24.17
C ALA A 909 3.21 8.86 -22.98
N ASP A 910 3.09 9.96 -22.26
CA ASP A 910 2.13 10.15 -21.17
C ASP A 910 1.48 11.54 -21.31
N GLN A 911 0.17 11.55 -21.58
CA GLN A 911 -0.60 12.79 -21.75
C GLN A 911 -0.73 13.61 -20.46
N THR A 912 -0.45 12.99 -19.30
CA THR A 912 -0.52 13.65 -18.00
C THR A 912 0.79 14.34 -17.62
N MET A 913 1.88 14.09 -18.34
CA MET A 913 3.17 14.72 -18.09
C MET A 913 3.22 16.16 -18.62
N PRO A 914 3.80 17.11 -17.87
CA PRO A 914 4.03 18.46 -18.36
C PRO A 914 5.25 18.51 -19.31
N GLU A 915 5.28 19.54 -20.17
CA GLU A 915 6.45 19.87 -20.99
C GLU A 915 7.65 20.23 -20.13
N GLY A 916 8.86 20.01 -20.64
CA GLY A 916 10.10 20.28 -19.92
C GLY A 916 10.38 19.35 -18.72
N MET A 917 9.65 18.24 -18.59
CA MET A 917 9.84 17.25 -17.53
C MET A 917 9.92 15.81 -18.07
N VAL A 918 10.75 14.98 -17.44
CA VAL A 918 10.79 13.53 -17.63
C VAL A 918 10.55 12.80 -16.30
N PHE A 919 9.77 11.72 -16.34
CA PHE A 919 9.56 10.84 -15.19
C PHE A 919 10.21 9.49 -15.40
N VAL A 920 10.98 9.03 -14.41
CA VAL A 920 11.65 7.71 -14.43
C VAL A 920 11.32 6.91 -13.17
N PRO A 921 10.68 5.74 -13.30
CA PRO A 921 10.53 4.78 -12.21
C PRO A 921 11.88 4.22 -11.72
N PHE A 922 12.02 3.97 -10.43
CA PHE A 922 13.28 3.48 -9.85
C PHE A 922 13.29 1.97 -9.50
N ALA A 923 12.42 1.18 -10.14
CA ALA A 923 12.27 -0.26 -9.87
C ALA A 923 13.17 -1.17 -10.73
N PHE A 924 13.93 -0.60 -11.66
CA PHE A 924 14.64 -1.34 -12.71
C PHE A 924 16.15 -1.18 -12.54
N VAL A 925 16.87 -2.30 -12.45
CA VAL A 925 18.33 -2.33 -12.26
C VAL A 925 19.08 -1.99 -13.54
N GLU A 926 18.53 -2.43 -14.67
CA GLU A 926 19.00 -2.18 -16.02
C GLU A 926 19.02 -0.68 -16.39
N ALA A 927 18.15 0.12 -15.78
CA ALA A 927 18.07 1.56 -15.95
C ALA A 927 17.88 2.26 -14.59
N ALA A 928 18.83 2.05 -13.68
CA ALA A 928 18.75 2.53 -12.31
C ALA A 928 18.66 4.07 -12.23
N ALA A 929 17.46 4.59 -11.99
CA ALA A 929 17.16 6.03 -11.97
C ALA A 929 18.06 6.83 -11.02
N ASN A 930 18.48 6.23 -9.91
CA ASN A 930 19.29 6.89 -8.90
C ASN A 930 20.77 7.07 -9.29
N LEU A 931 21.19 6.58 -10.46
CA LEU A 931 22.44 7.05 -11.09
C LEU A 931 22.37 8.54 -11.48
N LEU A 932 21.15 9.07 -11.64
CA LEU A 932 20.91 10.43 -12.11
C LEU A 932 20.65 11.43 -10.98
N THR A 933 20.25 10.97 -9.80
CA THR A 933 19.61 11.80 -8.75
C THR A 933 20.59 12.63 -7.95
N ASN A 934 20.11 13.76 -7.41
CA ASN A 934 20.92 14.71 -6.64
C ASN A 934 21.04 14.26 -5.16
N PRO A 935 22.25 14.11 -4.60
CA PRO A 935 22.43 13.75 -3.20
C PRO A 935 22.27 14.93 -2.22
N ALA A 936 21.99 16.16 -2.70
CA ALA A 936 21.79 17.32 -1.84
C ALA A 936 20.68 17.09 -0.80
N LEU A 937 20.96 17.42 0.46
CA LEU A 937 20.11 17.07 1.60
C LEU A 937 19.30 18.26 2.12
N ASP A 938 18.05 18.00 2.49
CA ASP A 938 17.28 18.89 3.37
C ASP A 938 18.05 19.13 4.68
N PRO A 939 18.18 20.39 5.15
CA PRO A 939 19.04 20.71 6.28
C PRO A 939 18.60 20.09 7.61
N PHE A 940 17.30 19.81 7.77
CA PHE A 940 16.70 19.30 9.02
C PHE A 940 16.41 17.79 8.94
N GLY A 941 15.63 17.40 7.94
CA GLY A 941 15.21 16.02 7.68
C GLY A 941 16.29 15.16 7.03
N LYS A 942 17.40 15.75 6.57
CA LYS A 942 18.54 15.04 5.94
C LYS A 942 18.10 14.07 4.83
N ILE A 943 17.06 14.44 4.08
CA ILE A 943 16.53 13.66 2.96
C ILE A 943 17.10 14.22 1.65
N PRO A 944 17.49 13.37 0.70
CA PRO A 944 18.00 13.83 -0.59
C PRO A 944 16.91 14.29 -1.57
N GLU A 945 17.31 15.12 -2.52
CA GLU A 945 16.47 15.68 -3.57
C GLU A 945 16.22 14.70 -4.74
N PHE A 946 15.30 13.75 -4.53
CA PHE A 946 14.92 12.77 -5.57
C PHE A 946 13.89 13.29 -6.58
N LYS A 947 13.14 14.34 -6.22
CA LYS A 947 12.01 14.84 -7.03
C LYS A 947 12.39 15.98 -7.96
N TYR A 948 13.66 16.36 -7.95
CA TYR A 948 14.22 17.37 -8.83
C TYR A 948 15.68 17.05 -9.17
N ALA A 949 16.00 17.00 -10.45
CA ALA A 949 17.37 17.09 -10.94
C ALA A 949 17.32 17.67 -12.35
N ALA A 950 18.27 18.52 -12.71
CA ALA A 950 18.38 18.98 -14.09
C ALA A 950 19.00 17.86 -14.96
N CYS A 951 18.36 17.56 -16.09
CA CYS A 951 18.78 16.53 -17.03
C CYS A 951 18.73 17.01 -18.49
N ARG A 952 19.40 16.25 -19.35
CA ARG A 952 19.36 16.38 -20.80
C ARG A 952 18.85 15.09 -21.41
N LEU A 953 17.94 15.23 -22.36
CA LEU A 953 17.39 14.13 -23.15
C LEU A 953 18.00 14.15 -24.56
N THR A 954 18.40 13.00 -25.07
CA THR A 954 18.79 12.81 -26.48
C THR A 954 18.26 11.48 -27.00
N PRO A 955 18.01 11.34 -28.33
CA PRO A 955 17.84 10.03 -28.94
C PRO A 955 19.03 9.12 -28.61
N ALA A 956 18.78 7.81 -28.41
CA ALA A 956 19.81 6.82 -28.07
C ALA A 956 20.77 6.50 -29.22
#